data_AF-A0A5Q5AXA8-F1
#
_entry.id   AF-A0A5Q5AXA8-F1
#
_cell.length_a   1.000
_cell.length_b   1.000
_cell.length_c   1.000
_cell.angle_alpha   90.00
_cell.angle_beta   90.00
_cell.angle_gamma   90.00
#
_symmetry.space_group_name_H-M   'P 1'
#
loop_
_entity.id
_entity.type
_entity.pdbx_description
1 polymer ?
#
loop_
_entity_poly.entity_id
_entity_poly.type
_entity_poly.pdbx_seq_one_letter_code
_entity_poly.pdbx_strand_id
1 'polypeptide(L)'
;MTLPTDVFNETYYSLIPIECFLNRVFPPGFYDNEIEDIVHKRLFKPRKDCEPYQLVSPIDWEGSIHSSDRNWRMQLQGWAMFHPIMNIFDTFENKELLVDYFFDIVTDWMEKHGSDNDHTTTSRMPSSYAWYDMSVGFRALVLAFFINRISYHKLNIDQSRCNLLARAAEKHLNNLCFSDAFSLNNHGLFQIQGLMALINLTTFSENSERKKYALEKMEELIFSQFTREGIHKEHSPHYHFYATDTALSIIKTGWYSSSKTIEDIVLLADRNKCWMVDPLKRPVCVGDSILTEQKRLTLPDGSGEKTIVGDFSESGYSIVKSDWQGDVDTSHMLFLTGMYHTKSHKHRDCLSFELFNNGTRLLCDSGKYGYRSDKYRNYFLSHRAHNTVEIEGFDIIKIKPYQTCLNAVVKDKNDNYILEGKLDYPAIKHHRKLIYKPNNWLLVEDNLQFARGRSFTQWFHLGIGFELVIYKNGYYKFINKSNQVIEVECLNKELETTFSFGDESAMQGFISEKDYMYEKAVAIGFSGNAKACNVQTIIRYSNDTSFKEYLATDRGAGQIVSDELKSSLKQPVLKNIKNFFFENENISIPQGKSTISCLVDDVPLQFYSERKKKADSLLIMLPGATNRAKGYVDFQRHSWSEDINCHVVSFSDPTISSENELSIGWFQYKEKVNCIASLSKAITAIAKNLNIDQKNVCIFGSSAGGFTSLKVSEYLPEPTVIAINPQLYLNLYTRSHFESMVNYSYNGKDIESKTHPLHERISISSEKIKQRSNHTYIVQNSDDVRHYERHLKRFINEYSDENLNLNEVNNWHEIKSTDGLNIVIYKDPELSHSPPNRSDTLELIKFIFKNA
;
A
#
# COMPACT_ATOMS: atom_id res chain seq x y z
N MET A 1 40.15 -17.20 51.42
CA MET A 1 39.14 -18.12 51.98
C MET A 1 38.06 -18.31 50.93
N THR A 2 37.41 -19.48 50.88
CA THR A 2 36.19 -19.68 50.09
C THR A 2 35.04 -18.88 50.71
N LEU A 3 33.98 -18.59 49.95
CA LEU A 3 32.80 -17.88 50.47
C LEU A 3 32.20 -18.67 51.66
N PRO A 4 31.82 -18.00 52.76
CA PRO A 4 31.35 -18.67 53.96
C PRO A 4 29.90 -19.19 53.82
N THR A 5 29.65 -20.39 54.36
CA THR A 5 28.38 -21.16 54.30
C THR A 5 27.17 -20.47 54.90
N ASP A 6 27.40 -19.65 55.92
CA ASP A 6 26.36 -19.01 56.73
C ASP A 6 25.65 -17.90 55.96
N VAL A 7 26.32 -17.31 54.97
CA VAL A 7 25.80 -16.22 54.15
C VAL A 7 25.58 -16.60 52.68
N PHE A 8 26.42 -17.48 52.13
CA PHE A 8 26.36 -17.86 50.71
C PHE A 8 25.94 -19.32 50.55
N ASN A 9 25.09 -19.58 49.55
CA ASN A 9 24.54 -20.90 49.33
C ASN A 9 25.60 -21.87 48.77
N GLU A 10 26.21 -22.65 49.65
CA GLU A 10 27.20 -23.64 49.26
C GLU A 10 26.65 -24.73 48.35
N THR A 11 25.34 -25.01 48.32
CA THR A 11 24.83 -26.09 47.45
C THR A 11 24.79 -25.70 45.97
N TYR A 12 25.01 -24.43 45.65
CA TYR A 12 24.94 -23.90 44.29
C TYR A 12 26.34 -23.82 43.63
N TYR A 13 26.88 -24.99 43.26
CA TYR A 13 28.19 -25.12 42.58
C TYR A 13 28.11 -25.14 41.04
N SER A 14 26.95 -24.91 40.44
CA SER A 14 26.83 -24.86 38.98
C SER A 14 27.31 -23.51 38.45
N LEU A 15 28.04 -23.55 37.32
CA LEU A 15 28.36 -22.35 36.56
C LEU A 15 27.05 -21.84 35.93
N ILE A 16 26.56 -20.69 36.39
CA ILE A 16 25.37 -20.09 35.79
C ILE A 16 25.75 -19.53 34.42
N PRO A 17 25.05 -19.90 33.33
CA PRO A 17 25.31 -19.34 32.01
C PRO A 17 25.19 -17.81 32.02
N ILE A 18 26.09 -17.12 31.32
CA ILE A 18 26.17 -15.66 31.39
C ILE A 18 24.90 -14.95 30.93
N GLU A 19 24.18 -15.53 29.97
CA GLU A 19 22.92 -14.99 29.48
C GLU A 19 21.84 -14.92 30.57
N CYS A 20 21.90 -15.75 31.61
CA CYS A 20 20.97 -15.73 32.73
C CYS A 20 21.13 -14.47 33.61
N PHE A 21 22.27 -13.76 33.50
CA PHE A 21 22.48 -12.46 34.11
C PHE A 21 22.06 -11.30 33.19
N LEU A 22 21.26 -11.60 32.15
CA LEU A 22 20.73 -10.64 31.18
C LEU A 22 21.82 -9.85 30.43
N ASN A 23 23.01 -10.42 30.31
CA ASN A 23 24.15 -9.78 29.64
C ASN A 23 24.00 -9.67 28.10
N ARG A 24 22.86 -10.14 27.53
CA ARG A 24 22.58 -10.07 26.08
C ARG A 24 22.41 -8.64 25.55
N VAL A 25 22.25 -7.65 26.43
CA VAL A 25 22.32 -6.22 26.06
C VAL A 25 23.73 -5.84 25.55
N PHE A 26 24.76 -6.63 25.89
CA PHE A 26 26.16 -6.41 25.53
C PHE A 26 26.75 -7.72 24.97
N PRO A 27 26.60 -8.00 23.66
CA PRO A 27 26.90 -9.32 23.12
C PRO A 27 28.39 -9.72 23.28
N PRO A 28 28.67 -11.02 23.49
CA PRO A 28 30.03 -11.56 23.55
C PRO A 28 30.85 -11.22 22.29
N GLY A 29 32.15 -10.96 22.45
CA GLY A 29 33.08 -10.65 21.34
C GLY A 29 33.10 -9.18 20.89
N PHE A 30 32.20 -8.35 21.40
CA PHE A 30 32.12 -6.93 21.00
C PHE A 30 33.30 -6.09 21.52
N TYR A 31 33.93 -6.52 22.62
CA TYR A 31 34.95 -5.76 23.35
C TYR A 31 36.34 -6.40 23.29
N ASP A 32 36.57 -7.39 22.42
CA ASP A 32 37.81 -8.17 22.41
C ASP A 32 39.05 -7.28 22.16
N ASN A 33 38.90 -6.22 21.37
CA ASN A 33 39.96 -5.25 21.10
C ASN A 33 40.09 -4.15 22.16
N GLU A 34 39.21 -4.12 23.16
CA GLU A 34 39.12 -3.08 24.20
C GLU A 34 39.49 -3.61 25.60
N ILE A 35 39.92 -4.88 25.72
CA ILE A 35 40.22 -5.54 27.01
C ILE A 35 41.27 -4.76 27.81
N GLU A 36 42.35 -4.30 27.16
CA GLU A 36 43.40 -3.50 27.81
C GLU A 36 42.82 -2.21 28.43
N ASP A 37 41.97 -1.53 27.68
CA ASP A 37 41.35 -0.28 28.10
C ASP A 37 40.35 -0.49 29.25
N ILE A 38 39.55 -1.55 29.18
CA ILE A 38 38.50 -1.87 30.15
C ILE A 38 39.08 -2.39 31.46
N VAL A 39 40.01 -3.34 31.39
CA VAL A 39 40.55 -4.04 32.57
C VAL A 39 41.73 -3.30 33.18
N HIS A 40 42.75 -2.98 32.38
CA HIS A 40 44.00 -2.41 32.89
C HIS A 40 43.93 -0.90 33.06
N LYS A 41 43.29 -0.18 32.12
CA LYS A 41 43.14 1.29 32.23
C LYS A 41 41.84 1.75 32.90
N ARG A 42 40.91 0.83 33.18
CA ARG A 42 39.60 1.08 33.82
C ARG A 42 38.79 2.19 33.13
N LEU A 43 38.75 2.13 31.80
CA LEU A 43 37.97 3.06 30.98
C LEU A 43 36.52 2.59 30.87
N PHE A 44 35.60 3.40 31.39
CA PHE A 44 34.16 3.21 31.27
C PHE A 44 33.62 3.90 30.01
N LYS A 45 32.99 3.13 29.14
CA LYS A 45 32.35 3.61 27.91
C LYS A 45 30.98 2.96 27.72
N PRO A 46 29.89 3.57 28.23
CA PRO A 46 28.57 2.94 28.23
C PRO A 46 27.91 2.83 26.85
N ARG A 47 28.33 3.64 25.88
CA ARG A 47 27.80 3.65 24.51
C ARG A 47 28.89 4.03 23.51
N LYS A 48 28.73 3.61 22.24
CA LYS A 48 29.72 3.87 21.17
C LYS A 48 30.00 5.35 20.94
N ASP A 49 28.96 6.19 21.11
CA ASP A 49 28.97 7.64 20.90
C ASP A 49 29.55 8.44 22.09
N CYS A 50 29.92 7.78 23.18
CA CYS A 50 30.51 8.44 24.35
C CYS A 50 32.04 8.41 24.31
N GLU A 51 32.68 9.47 24.82
CA GLU A 51 34.10 9.44 25.12
C GLU A 51 34.40 8.49 26.31
N PRO A 52 35.53 7.77 26.29
CA PRO A 52 35.95 6.94 27.43
C PRO A 52 36.13 7.77 28.70
N TYR A 53 35.57 7.30 29.81
CA TYR A 53 35.66 7.92 31.13
C TYR A 53 36.54 7.09 32.05
N GLN A 54 37.64 7.65 32.54
CA GLN A 54 38.55 6.93 33.42
C GLN A 54 37.98 6.84 34.85
N LEU A 55 37.86 5.63 35.38
CA LEU A 55 37.39 5.39 36.74
C LEU A 55 38.54 5.54 37.74
N VAL A 56 38.55 6.67 38.47
CA VAL A 56 39.52 7.00 39.51
C VAL A 56 38.78 7.12 40.84
N SER A 57 39.21 6.38 41.87
CA SER A 57 38.65 6.49 43.22
C SER A 57 39.20 7.74 43.95
N PRO A 58 38.36 8.54 44.65
CA PRO A 58 36.91 8.37 44.77
C PRO A 58 36.18 8.69 43.46
N ILE A 59 35.27 7.80 43.06
CA ILE A 59 34.58 7.94 41.77
C ILE A 59 33.49 9.01 41.86
N ASP A 60 33.41 9.89 40.86
CA ASP A 60 32.26 10.76 40.69
C ASP A 60 31.03 9.98 40.21
N TRP A 61 30.37 9.30 41.15
CA TRP A 61 29.15 8.51 40.92
C TRP A 61 27.97 9.32 40.39
N GLU A 62 28.02 10.66 40.51
CA GLU A 62 26.97 11.51 39.95
C GLU A 62 27.23 11.89 38.51
N GLY A 63 28.44 11.66 37.98
CA GLY A 63 28.79 11.97 36.61
C GLY A 63 28.62 13.45 36.31
N SER A 64 29.21 14.32 37.12
CA SER A 64 28.99 15.77 37.10
C SER A 64 29.24 16.38 35.71
N ILE A 65 30.28 15.90 35.01
CA ILE A 65 30.62 16.32 33.64
C ILE A 65 29.62 15.84 32.58
N HIS A 66 28.82 14.82 32.91
CA HIS A 66 27.77 14.23 32.07
C HIS A 66 26.37 14.45 32.68
N SER A 67 26.19 15.52 33.46
CA SER A 67 24.96 15.78 34.23
C SER A 67 23.67 15.80 33.39
N SER A 68 23.75 16.19 32.11
CA SER A 68 22.64 16.20 31.16
C SER A 68 22.32 14.83 30.54
N ASP A 69 23.22 13.85 30.64
CA ASP A 69 23.07 12.53 30.04
C ASP A 69 22.57 11.51 31.06
N ARG A 70 21.25 11.44 31.20
CA ARG A 70 20.60 10.51 32.13
C ARG A 70 21.01 9.04 31.94
N ASN A 71 21.24 8.62 30.70
CA ASN A 71 21.49 7.21 30.39
C ASN A 71 22.93 6.86 30.74
N TRP A 72 23.88 7.77 30.47
CA TRP A 72 25.25 7.62 30.92
C TRP A 72 25.32 7.51 32.45
N ARG A 73 24.64 8.40 33.17
CA ARG A 73 24.62 8.42 34.65
C ARG A 73 23.99 7.16 35.24
N MET A 74 22.87 6.72 34.67
CA MET A 74 22.18 5.49 35.07
C MET A 74 23.08 4.26 34.86
N GLN A 75 23.80 4.18 33.74
CA GLN A 75 24.72 3.07 33.44
C GLN A 75 25.94 3.05 34.37
N LEU A 76 26.52 4.22 34.70
CA LEU A 76 27.58 4.31 35.71
C LEU A 76 27.09 3.74 37.05
N GLN A 77 25.93 4.22 37.52
CA GLN A 77 25.32 3.79 38.78
C GLN A 77 24.84 2.32 38.74
N GLY A 78 24.49 1.80 37.57
CA GLY A 78 24.15 0.38 37.37
C GLY A 78 25.37 -0.55 37.26
N TRP A 79 26.58 -0.02 37.41
CA TRP A 79 27.85 -0.72 37.23
C TRP A 79 28.03 -1.37 35.85
N ALA A 80 27.57 -0.69 34.80
CA ALA A 80 27.66 -1.21 33.43
C ALA A 80 29.11 -1.40 32.94
N MET A 81 30.13 -0.88 33.64
CA MET A 81 31.53 -1.19 33.37
C MET A 81 31.85 -2.69 33.52
N PHE A 82 31.05 -3.44 34.28
CA PHE A 82 31.25 -4.89 34.42
C PHE A 82 30.60 -5.72 33.33
N HIS A 83 29.65 -5.20 32.54
CA HIS A 83 29.03 -5.97 31.46
C HIS A 83 30.05 -6.53 30.43
N PRO A 84 31.04 -5.76 29.94
CA PRO A 84 32.11 -6.33 29.12
C PRO A 84 32.99 -7.31 29.88
N ILE A 85 33.28 -7.04 31.17
CA ILE A 85 34.10 -7.93 32.02
C ILE A 85 33.42 -9.29 32.21
N MET A 86 32.10 -9.29 32.44
CA MET A 86 31.32 -10.52 32.57
C MET A 86 31.50 -11.39 31.32
N ASN A 87 31.45 -10.81 30.11
CA ASN A 87 31.59 -11.55 28.85
C ASN A 87 32.93 -12.28 28.70
N ILE A 88 34.00 -11.72 29.25
CA ILE A 88 35.36 -12.27 29.13
C ILE A 88 35.79 -13.06 30.37
N PHE A 89 35.09 -12.94 31.49
CA PHE A 89 35.55 -13.45 32.80
C PHE A 89 35.98 -14.92 32.76
N ASP A 90 35.14 -15.76 32.14
CA ASP A 90 35.35 -17.22 32.15
C ASP A 90 36.61 -17.61 31.35
N THR A 91 36.94 -16.87 30.29
CA THR A 91 38.11 -17.10 29.42
C THR A 91 39.34 -16.27 29.81
N PHE A 92 39.17 -15.20 30.58
CA PHE A 92 40.27 -14.34 31.01
C PHE A 92 41.20 -15.09 31.96
N GLU A 93 42.51 -15.04 31.68
CA GLU A 93 43.51 -15.82 32.42
C GLU A 93 43.60 -15.38 33.89
N ASN A 94 43.70 -14.07 34.13
CA ASN A 94 43.85 -13.51 35.46
C ASN A 94 42.50 -13.11 36.08
N LYS A 95 41.74 -14.11 36.55
CA LYS A 95 40.43 -13.88 37.20
C LYS A 95 40.53 -13.09 38.51
N GLU A 96 41.63 -13.22 39.24
CA GLU A 96 41.86 -12.48 40.49
C GLU A 96 41.89 -10.97 40.24
N LEU A 97 42.53 -10.52 39.15
CA LEU A 97 42.54 -9.11 38.75
C LEU A 97 41.13 -8.55 38.50
N LEU A 98 40.25 -9.33 37.88
CA LEU A 98 38.86 -8.92 37.63
C LEU A 98 38.06 -8.84 38.93
N VAL A 99 38.31 -9.76 39.86
CA VAL A 99 37.71 -9.75 41.20
C VAL A 99 38.21 -8.58 42.03
N ASP A 100 39.50 -8.24 41.96
CA ASP A 100 40.07 -7.07 42.62
C ASP A 100 39.43 -5.77 42.11
N TYR A 101 39.30 -5.63 40.78
CA TYR A 101 38.61 -4.49 40.20
C TYR A 101 37.15 -4.40 40.66
N PHE A 102 36.45 -5.54 40.73
CA PHE A 102 35.10 -5.58 41.30
C PHE A 102 35.05 -5.08 42.75
N PHE A 103 35.96 -5.55 43.61
CA PHE A 103 35.98 -5.11 45.01
C PHE A 103 36.36 -3.63 45.17
N ASP A 104 37.23 -3.08 44.32
CA ASP A 104 37.54 -1.64 44.33
C ASP A 104 36.27 -0.81 44.07
N ILE A 105 35.48 -1.21 43.07
CA ILE A 105 34.23 -0.52 42.72
C ILE A 105 33.17 -0.68 43.81
N VAL A 106 32.94 -1.89 44.31
CA VAL A 106 31.92 -2.15 45.34
C VAL A 106 32.27 -1.41 46.63
N THR A 107 33.56 -1.36 46.99
CA THR A 107 34.02 -0.63 48.19
C THR A 107 33.71 0.85 48.06
N ASP A 108 34.17 1.50 46.99
CA ASP A 108 33.98 2.93 46.74
C ASP A 108 32.48 3.30 46.70
N TRP A 109 31.66 2.47 46.04
CA TRP A 109 30.21 2.70 45.96
C TRP A 109 29.52 2.51 47.31
N MET A 110 29.85 1.45 48.06
CA MET A 110 29.25 1.16 49.37
C MET A 110 29.67 2.16 50.45
N GLU A 111 30.85 2.75 50.36
CA GLU A 111 31.26 3.87 51.23
C GLU A 111 30.37 5.10 51.03
N LYS A 112 29.99 5.38 49.78
CA LYS A 112 29.16 6.54 49.44
C LYS A 112 27.67 6.32 49.66
N HIS A 113 27.14 5.15 49.29
CA HIS A 113 25.70 4.89 49.19
C HIS A 113 25.22 3.74 50.11
N GLY A 114 26.14 3.02 50.76
CA GLY A 114 25.81 1.82 51.55
C GLY A 114 25.01 2.10 52.83
N SER A 115 24.95 3.36 53.29
CA SER A 115 24.13 3.82 54.42
C SER A 115 22.80 4.47 54.02
N ASP A 116 22.51 4.59 52.72
CA ASP A 116 21.25 5.15 52.24
C ASP A 116 20.05 4.31 52.71
N ASN A 117 18.85 4.88 52.72
CA ASN A 117 17.64 4.14 53.10
C ASN A 117 17.32 3.06 52.05
N ASP A 118 17.09 1.82 52.51
CA ASP A 118 16.72 0.70 51.66
C ASP A 118 15.35 0.91 50.97
N HIS A 119 14.47 1.76 51.52
CA HIS A 119 13.14 2.09 50.96
C HIS A 119 13.15 3.39 50.15
N THR A 120 14.05 3.50 49.18
CA THR A 120 14.18 4.69 48.32
C THR A 120 13.51 4.46 46.97
N THR A 121 12.65 5.39 46.55
CA THR A 121 12.16 5.51 45.17
C THR A 121 12.73 6.76 44.51
N THR A 122 12.78 6.77 43.18
CA THR A 122 13.32 7.89 42.41
C THR A 122 12.31 8.36 41.36
N SER A 123 12.37 9.66 41.04
CA SER A 123 11.63 10.19 39.88
C SER A 123 12.34 9.77 38.59
N ARG A 124 11.77 10.12 37.43
CA ARG A 124 12.39 9.83 36.12
C ARG A 124 13.74 10.53 35.89
N MET A 125 13.95 11.68 36.53
CA MET A 125 15.20 12.45 36.48
C MET A 125 15.59 12.84 37.90
N PRO A 126 16.09 11.89 38.70
CA PRO A 126 16.49 12.14 40.06
C PRO A 126 17.82 12.91 40.10
N SER A 127 18.12 13.51 41.25
CA SER A 127 19.42 14.11 41.51
C SER A 127 20.53 13.06 41.52
N SER A 128 20.23 11.83 41.96
CA SER A 128 21.13 10.67 41.92
C SER A 128 20.44 9.43 41.37
N TYR A 129 21.16 8.68 40.54
CA TYR A 129 20.70 7.41 39.97
C TYR A 129 21.11 6.18 40.81
N ALA A 130 21.71 6.39 42.00
CA ALA A 130 22.15 5.31 42.88
C ALA A 130 21.03 4.30 43.18
N TRP A 131 19.80 4.77 43.45
CA TRP A 131 18.63 3.92 43.72
C TRP A 131 17.58 3.99 42.60
N TYR A 132 18.02 4.27 41.38
CA TYR A 132 17.15 4.19 40.21
C TYR A 132 16.85 2.72 39.88
N ASP A 133 15.58 2.42 39.56
CA ASP A 133 15.04 1.05 39.45
C ASP A 133 15.91 0.09 38.61
N MET A 134 16.29 0.51 37.40
CA MET A 134 17.14 -0.26 36.50
C MET A 134 18.58 -0.40 37.04
N SER A 135 19.12 0.65 37.67
CA SER A 135 20.48 0.64 38.20
C SER A 135 20.61 -0.36 39.35
N VAL A 136 19.62 -0.43 40.25
CA VAL A 136 19.59 -1.43 41.33
C VAL A 136 19.54 -2.86 40.76
N GLY A 137 18.70 -3.08 39.74
CA GLY A 137 18.61 -4.37 39.05
C GLY A 137 19.93 -4.81 38.41
N PHE A 138 20.62 -3.93 37.67
CA PHE A 138 21.93 -4.22 37.08
C PHE A 138 22.97 -4.55 38.15
N ARG A 139 23.07 -3.76 39.21
CA ARG A 139 24.02 -4.05 40.30
C ARG A 139 23.74 -5.40 40.95
N ALA A 140 22.47 -5.75 41.20
CA ALA A 140 22.12 -7.05 41.75
C ALA A 140 22.54 -8.21 40.84
N LEU A 141 22.41 -8.07 39.52
CA LEU A 141 22.91 -9.06 38.55
C LEU A 141 24.44 -9.16 38.56
N VAL A 142 25.15 -8.03 38.62
CA VAL A 142 26.62 -8.01 38.73
C VAL A 142 27.08 -8.66 40.04
N LEU A 143 26.47 -8.32 41.18
CA LEU A 143 26.75 -8.94 42.47
C LEU A 143 26.55 -10.46 42.40
N ALA A 144 25.39 -10.91 41.89
CA ALA A 144 25.09 -12.32 41.73
C ALA A 144 26.09 -13.04 40.81
N PHE A 145 26.50 -12.40 39.71
CA PHE A 145 27.50 -12.94 38.81
C PHE A 145 28.83 -13.18 39.53
N PHE A 146 29.37 -12.18 40.21
CA PHE A 146 30.64 -12.31 40.93
C PHE A 146 30.56 -13.31 42.08
N ILE A 147 29.44 -13.35 42.83
CA ILE A 147 29.22 -14.39 43.86
C ILE A 147 29.32 -15.79 43.23
N ASN A 148 28.62 -16.03 42.11
CA ASN A 148 28.65 -17.33 41.44
C ASN A 148 30.05 -17.68 40.91
N ARG A 149 30.77 -16.72 40.30
CA ARG A 149 32.10 -16.98 39.74
C ARG A 149 33.19 -17.16 40.79
N ILE A 150 33.16 -16.37 41.88
CA ILE A 150 34.06 -16.56 43.02
C ILE A 150 33.86 -17.96 43.62
N SER A 151 32.60 -18.38 43.81
CA SER A 151 32.27 -19.72 44.30
C SER A 151 32.73 -20.83 43.35
N TYR A 152 32.31 -20.76 42.07
CA TYR A 152 32.57 -21.80 41.06
C TYR A 152 34.06 -22.01 40.80
N HIS A 153 34.82 -20.93 40.62
CA HIS A 153 36.26 -21.00 40.38
C HIS A 153 37.09 -21.09 41.67
N LYS A 154 36.46 -21.10 42.84
CA LYS A 154 37.10 -21.16 44.16
C LYS A 154 38.14 -20.05 44.34
N LEU A 155 37.81 -18.84 43.92
CA LEU A 155 38.70 -17.68 44.02
C LEU A 155 38.85 -17.25 45.48
N ASN A 156 40.07 -16.84 45.84
CA ASN A 156 40.38 -16.46 47.20
C ASN A 156 39.94 -15.03 47.49
N ILE A 157 39.10 -14.86 48.51
CA ILE A 157 38.80 -13.54 49.09
C ILE A 157 39.01 -13.57 50.61
N ASP A 158 39.35 -12.43 51.20
CA ASP A 158 39.50 -12.29 52.65
C ASP A 158 38.14 -12.05 53.34
N GLN A 159 38.14 -12.10 54.68
CA GLN A 159 36.91 -11.94 55.47
C GLN A 159 36.26 -10.55 55.29
N SER A 160 37.06 -9.50 55.09
CA SER A 160 36.54 -8.14 54.89
C SER A 160 35.76 -8.05 53.58
N ARG A 161 36.31 -8.61 52.50
CA ARG A 161 35.65 -8.73 51.20
C ARG A 161 34.40 -9.61 51.25
N CYS A 162 34.42 -10.72 51.99
CA CYS A 162 33.22 -11.52 52.26
C CYS A 162 32.11 -10.68 52.92
N ASN A 163 32.45 -9.95 53.99
CA ASN A 163 31.49 -9.12 54.73
C ASN A 163 30.94 -7.97 53.87
N LEU A 164 31.77 -7.35 53.04
CA LEU A 164 31.35 -6.31 52.11
C LEU A 164 30.36 -6.85 51.08
N LEU A 165 30.66 -8.02 50.50
CA LEU A 165 29.80 -8.67 49.51
C LEU A 165 28.45 -9.07 50.11
N ALA A 166 28.45 -9.62 51.33
CA ALA A 166 27.26 -9.93 52.11
C ALA A 166 26.39 -8.68 52.35
N ARG A 167 27.00 -7.61 52.86
CA ARG A 167 26.32 -6.33 53.13
C ARG A 167 25.75 -5.72 51.85
N ALA A 168 26.50 -5.74 50.74
CA ALA A 168 26.02 -5.24 49.46
C ALA A 168 24.84 -6.06 48.95
N ALA A 169 24.91 -7.39 49.00
CA ALA A 169 23.81 -8.27 48.58
C ALA A 169 22.54 -8.05 49.41
N GLU A 170 22.64 -8.03 50.74
CA GLU A 170 21.51 -7.79 51.64
C GLU A 170 20.83 -6.45 51.37
N LYS A 171 21.63 -5.39 51.17
CA LYS A 171 21.12 -4.06 50.85
C LYS A 171 20.29 -4.04 49.57
N HIS A 172 20.76 -4.71 48.52
CA HIS A 172 20.03 -4.80 47.24
C HIS A 172 18.80 -5.69 47.36
N LEU A 173 18.85 -6.78 48.12
CA LEU A 173 17.69 -7.63 48.42
C LEU A 173 16.58 -6.82 49.10
N ASN A 174 16.92 -5.98 50.09
CA ASN A 174 15.95 -5.14 50.78
C ASN A 174 15.27 -4.14 49.85
N ASN A 175 16.05 -3.40 49.05
CA ASN A 175 15.48 -2.42 48.13
C ASN A 175 14.65 -3.06 47.01
N LEU A 176 15.09 -4.19 46.44
CA LEU A 176 14.36 -4.87 45.37
C LEU A 176 13.06 -5.52 45.84
N CYS A 177 12.91 -5.78 47.14
CA CYS A 177 11.64 -6.22 47.74
C CYS A 177 10.71 -5.06 48.12
N PHE A 178 11.13 -3.80 47.96
CA PHE A 178 10.27 -2.65 48.23
C PHE A 178 9.32 -2.42 47.06
N SER A 179 8.03 -2.67 47.28
CA SER A 179 7.00 -2.63 46.22
C SER A 179 6.93 -1.32 45.46
N ASP A 180 7.19 -0.18 46.10
CA ASP A 180 7.07 1.12 45.46
C ASP A 180 8.25 1.42 44.51
N ALA A 181 9.35 0.67 44.62
CA ALA A 181 10.49 0.74 43.72
C ALA A 181 10.34 -0.18 42.49
N PHE A 182 9.33 -1.04 42.45
CA PHE A 182 9.11 -2.00 41.37
C PHE A 182 8.52 -1.34 40.12
N SER A 183 9.10 -1.66 38.96
CA SER A 183 8.64 -1.18 37.65
C SER A 183 8.02 -2.28 36.81
N LEU A 184 6.74 -2.15 36.44
CA LEU A 184 6.04 -3.07 35.54
C LEU A 184 6.35 -2.77 34.05
N ASN A 185 7.63 -2.84 33.69
CA ASN A 185 8.17 -2.69 32.35
C ASN A 185 9.50 -3.47 32.25
N ASN A 186 10.29 -3.26 31.19
CA ASN A 186 11.56 -3.95 30.99
C ASN A 186 12.58 -3.75 32.13
N HIS A 187 12.49 -2.67 32.91
CA HIS A 187 13.32 -2.44 34.10
C HIS A 187 13.05 -3.51 35.17
N GLY A 188 11.78 -3.87 35.36
CA GLY A 188 11.35 -4.89 36.32
C GLY A 188 11.94 -6.26 36.05
N LEU A 189 12.19 -6.61 34.78
CA LEU A 189 12.87 -7.87 34.45
C LEU A 189 14.27 -7.93 35.08
N PHE A 190 15.05 -6.84 34.98
CA PHE A 190 16.37 -6.76 35.62
C PHE A 190 16.28 -6.75 37.14
N GLN A 191 15.30 -6.03 37.71
CA GLN A 191 15.05 -5.99 39.15
C GLN A 191 14.77 -7.39 39.70
N ILE A 192 13.77 -8.07 39.14
CA ILE A 192 13.30 -9.35 39.68
C ILE A 192 14.26 -10.49 39.35
N GLN A 193 14.94 -10.47 38.20
CA GLN A 193 15.98 -11.46 37.92
C GLN A 193 17.20 -11.27 38.82
N GLY A 194 17.62 -10.02 39.08
CA GLY A 194 18.69 -9.72 40.03
C GLY A 194 18.34 -10.13 41.46
N LEU A 195 17.11 -9.84 41.89
CA LEU A 195 16.56 -10.28 43.17
C LEU A 195 16.58 -11.82 43.29
N MET A 196 16.03 -12.52 42.30
CA MET A 196 15.99 -13.99 42.28
C MET A 196 17.39 -14.59 42.29
N ALA A 197 18.34 -14.01 41.54
CA ALA A 197 19.72 -14.48 41.51
C ALA A 197 20.38 -14.38 42.89
N LEU A 198 20.27 -13.22 43.57
CA LEU A 198 20.80 -13.04 44.92
C LEU A 198 20.12 -13.97 45.93
N ILE A 199 18.80 -14.15 45.86
CA ILE A 199 18.05 -15.08 46.74
C ILE A 199 18.61 -16.50 46.64
N ASN A 200 18.91 -16.99 45.44
CA ASN A 200 19.37 -18.37 45.26
C ASN A 200 20.86 -18.56 45.61
N LEU A 201 21.66 -17.49 45.58
CA LEU A 201 23.10 -17.51 45.87
C LEU A 201 23.44 -17.13 47.33
N THR A 202 22.45 -16.72 48.12
CA THR A 202 22.62 -16.32 49.54
C THR A 202 21.69 -17.11 50.45
N THR A 203 21.95 -17.10 51.76
CA THR A 203 21.24 -17.90 52.77
C THR A 203 20.55 -17.07 53.86
N PHE A 204 20.26 -15.79 53.60
CA PHE A 204 19.53 -14.92 54.54
C PHE A 204 18.16 -15.51 54.91
N SER A 205 17.76 -15.35 56.19
CA SER A 205 16.52 -15.94 56.74
C SER A 205 15.25 -15.57 55.97
N GLU A 206 15.20 -14.36 55.42
CA GLU A 206 14.07 -13.78 54.72
C GLU A 206 13.94 -14.28 53.28
N ASN A 207 14.94 -14.98 52.74
CA ASN A 207 14.99 -15.38 51.33
C ASN A 207 13.79 -16.24 50.92
N SER A 208 13.20 -17.02 51.83
CA SER A 208 11.97 -17.78 51.56
C SER A 208 10.79 -16.88 51.18
N GLU A 209 10.55 -15.80 51.93
CA GLU A 209 9.48 -14.84 51.66
C GLU A 209 9.82 -13.95 50.44
N ARG A 210 11.07 -13.50 50.34
CA ARG A 210 11.55 -12.74 49.17
C ARG A 210 11.38 -13.54 47.87
N LYS A 211 11.56 -14.86 47.91
CA LYS A 211 11.36 -15.74 46.75
C LYS A 211 9.91 -15.77 46.29
N LYS A 212 8.94 -15.81 47.22
CA LYS A 212 7.50 -15.75 46.89
C LYS A 212 7.17 -14.43 46.17
N TYR A 213 7.65 -13.31 46.72
CA TYR A 213 7.50 -11.99 46.10
C TYR A 213 8.13 -11.93 44.70
N ALA A 214 9.36 -12.43 44.55
CA ALA A 214 10.06 -12.44 43.26
C ALA A 214 9.33 -13.31 42.22
N LEU A 215 8.74 -14.44 42.62
CA LEU A 215 7.92 -15.27 41.74
C LEU A 215 6.67 -14.53 41.28
N GLU A 216 5.90 -13.95 42.21
CA GLU A 216 4.68 -13.19 41.92
C GLU A 216 4.96 -12.01 40.95
N LYS A 217 6.02 -11.24 41.21
CA LYS A 217 6.39 -10.11 40.35
C LYS A 217 6.92 -10.55 38.99
N MET A 218 7.62 -11.68 38.89
CA MET A 218 8.00 -12.21 37.59
C MET A 218 6.77 -12.69 36.81
N GLU A 219 5.79 -13.32 37.46
CA GLU A 219 4.51 -13.66 36.81
C GLU A 219 3.82 -12.41 36.26
N GLU A 220 3.68 -11.36 37.07
CA GLU A 220 3.14 -10.06 36.64
C GLU A 220 3.89 -9.49 35.43
N LEU A 221 5.23 -9.54 35.43
CA LEU A 221 6.07 -9.03 34.33
C LEU A 221 5.87 -9.82 33.03
N ILE A 222 5.87 -11.15 33.10
CA ILE A 222 5.67 -12.01 31.93
C ILE A 222 4.27 -11.78 31.36
N PHE A 223 3.24 -11.74 32.20
CA PHE A 223 1.87 -11.44 31.77
C PHE A 223 1.68 -10.02 31.27
N SER A 224 2.49 -9.06 31.71
CA SER A 224 2.45 -7.69 31.19
C SER A 224 2.99 -7.63 29.76
N GLN A 225 3.99 -8.45 29.42
CA GLN A 225 4.71 -8.44 28.14
C GLN A 225 4.13 -9.38 27.09
N PHE A 226 3.59 -10.53 27.50
CA PHE A 226 3.07 -11.55 26.59
C PHE A 226 1.56 -11.73 26.75
N THR A 227 0.88 -11.98 25.65
CA THR A 227 -0.53 -12.43 25.65
C THR A 227 -0.60 -13.90 26.09
N ARG A 228 -1.82 -14.39 26.30
CA ARG A 228 -2.05 -15.81 26.61
C ARG A 228 -1.67 -16.74 25.46
N GLU A 229 -1.67 -16.23 24.23
CA GLU A 229 -1.17 -16.95 23.05
C GLU A 229 0.36 -16.86 22.92
N GLY A 230 1.07 -16.30 23.90
CA GLY A 230 2.52 -16.16 23.86
C GLY A 230 3.02 -15.10 22.88
N ILE A 231 2.18 -14.16 22.44
CA ILE A 231 2.60 -13.07 21.54
C ILE A 231 3.04 -11.86 22.36
N HIS A 232 4.14 -11.21 21.95
CA HIS A 232 4.66 -10.04 22.66
C HIS A 232 3.81 -8.79 22.36
N LYS A 233 3.54 -7.97 23.38
CA LYS A 233 2.56 -6.88 23.31
C LYS A 233 3.10 -5.55 22.76
N GLU A 234 4.36 -5.47 22.31
CA GLU A 234 4.97 -4.25 21.75
C GLU A 234 4.90 -4.14 20.22
N HIS A 235 3.96 -4.83 19.57
CA HIS A 235 3.60 -4.60 18.16
C HIS A 235 4.72 -4.80 17.14
N SER A 236 5.78 -5.52 17.51
CA SER A 236 6.94 -5.74 16.65
C SER A 236 7.41 -7.20 16.75
N PRO A 237 7.42 -7.94 15.62
CA PRO A 237 8.12 -9.20 15.48
C PRO A 237 9.56 -9.17 15.98
N HIS A 238 10.34 -8.13 15.67
CA HIS A 238 11.71 -8.03 16.18
C HIS A 238 11.76 -8.00 17.71
N TYR A 239 10.91 -7.19 18.34
CA TYR A 239 10.85 -7.14 19.81
C TYR A 239 10.30 -8.43 20.43
N HIS A 240 9.44 -9.17 19.72
CA HIS A 240 9.05 -10.50 20.17
C HIS A 240 10.26 -11.43 20.27
N PHE A 241 11.14 -11.47 19.27
CA PHE A 241 12.37 -12.26 19.35
C PHE A 241 13.23 -11.85 20.55
N TYR A 242 13.47 -10.54 20.70
CA TYR A 242 14.29 -9.99 21.79
C TYR A 242 13.73 -10.31 23.18
N ALA A 243 12.44 -10.05 23.40
CA ALA A 243 11.78 -10.27 24.69
C ALA A 243 11.74 -11.77 25.04
N THR A 244 11.41 -12.62 24.06
CA THR A 244 11.38 -14.08 24.26
C THR A 244 12.76 -14.63 24.56
N ASP A 245 13.80 -14.19 23.86
CA ASP A 245 15.20 -14.60 24.13
C ASP A 245 15.68 -14.20 25.53
N THR A 246 15.25 -13.02 25.98
CA THR A 246 15.50 -12.54 27.35
C THR A 246 14.77 -13.44 28.36
N ALA A 247 13.49 -13.71 28.15
CA ALA A 247 12.70 -14.55 29.04
C ALA A 247 13.17 -16.02 29.07
N LEU A 248 13.63 -16.57 27.94
CA LEU A 248 14.27 -17.89 27.89
C LEU A 248 15.53 -17.95 28.76
N SER A 249 16.33 -16.89 28.75
CA SER A 249 17.53 -16.81 29.58
C SER A 249 17.19 -16.77 31.07
N ILE A 250 16.06 -16.14 31.43
CA ILE A 250 15.53 -16.12 32.80
C ILE A 250 15.13 -17.54 33.25
N ILE A 251 14.31 -18.24 32.48
CA ILE A 251 13.80 -19.56 32.87
C ILE A 251 14.87 -20.66 32.79
N LYS A 252 15.92 -20.50 31.98
CA LYS A 252 17.05 -21.45 31.87
C LYS A 252 17.76 -21.70 33.20
N THR A 253 17.64 -20.78 34.15
CA THR A 253 18.16 -20.93 35.52
C THR A 253 17.48 -22.06 36.31
N GLY A 254 16.24 -22.43 35.95
CA GLY A 254 15.38 -23.32 36.73
C GLY A 254 14.79 -22.68 37.99
N TRP A 255 15.11 -21.41 38.29
CA TRP A 255 14.67 -20.73 39.52
C TRP A 255 13.17 -20.45 39.56
N TYR A 256 12.52 -20.44 38.39
CA TYR A 256 11.09 -20.17 38.21
C TYR A 256 10.26 -21.45 37.99
N SER A 257 10.87 -22.64 38.09
CA SER A 257 10.22 -23.94 37.83
C SER A 257 9.02 -24.27 38.73
N SER A 258 8.88 -23.58 39.86
CA SER A 258 7.67 -23.67 40.70
C SER A 258 6.45 -22.96 40.10
N SER A 259 6.65 -22.07 39.11
CA SER A 259 5.58 -21.41 38.36
C SER A 259 5.51 -21.96 36.94
N LYS A 260 4.65 -22.94 36.74
CA LYS A 260 4.43 -23.53 35.41
C LYS A 260 3.95 -22.48 34.40
N THR A 261 3.20 -21.50 34.87
CA THR A 261 2.64 -20.41 34.08
C THR A 261 3.71 -19.56 33.38
N ILE A 262 4.81 -19.21 34.08
CA ILE A 262 5.94 -18.47 33.48
C ILE A 262 6.55 -19.30 32.35
N GLU A 263 6.92 -20.55 32.64
CA GLU A 263 7.58 -21.43 31.67
C GLU A 263 6.69 -21.70 30.46
N ASP A 264 5.41 -22.01 30.68
CA ASP A 264 4.46 -22.31 29.61
C ASP A 264 4.30 -21.13 28.64
N ILE A 265 4.19 -19.89 29.14
CA ILE A 265 4.07 -18.70 28.28
C ILE A 265 5.37 -18.41 27.52
N VAL A 266 6.53 -18.51 28.19
CA VAL A 266 7.82 -18.24 27.56
C VAL A 266 8.14 -19.28 26.48
N LEU A 267 7.88 -20.56 26.75
CA LEU A 267 8.05 -21.64 25.76
C LEU A 267 7.01 -21.56 24.64
N LEU A 268 5.80 -21.09 24.91
CA LEU A 268 4.82 -20.79 23.86
C LEU A 268 5.28 -19.62 22.98
N ALA A 269 5.79 -18.55 23.58
CA ALA A 269 6.36 -17.43 22.84
C ALA A 269 7.53 -17.85 21.95
N ASP A 270 8.43 -18.70 22.45
CA ASP A 270 9.55 -19.22 21.64
C ASP A 270 9.07 -20.05 20.45
N ARG A 271 8.12 -20.96 20.69
CA ARG A 271 7.48 -21.73 19.61
C ARG A 271 6.82 -20.83 18.56
N ASN A 272 6.29 -19.68 18.96
CA ASN A 272 5.57 -18.79 18.06
C ASN A 272 6.46 -17.88 17.21
N LYS A 273 7.78 -17.81 17.47
CA LYS A 273 8.73 -17.07 16.62
C LYS A 273 8.68 -17.47 15.15
N CYS A 274 8.45 -18.76 14.85
CA CYS A 274 8.39 -19.26 13.48
C CYS A 274 7.25 -18.64 12.65
N TRP A 275 6.16 -18.21 13.30
CA TRP A 275 5.04 -17.56 12.63
C TRP A 275 5.34 -16.12 12.22
N MET A 276 6.21 -15.42 12.96
CA MET A 276 6.48 -13.99 12.74
C MET A 276 7.57 -13.71 11.69
N VAL A 277 8.03 -14.76 11.00
CA VAL A 277 9.03 -14.64 9.94
C VAL A 277 8.46 -15.04 8.58
N ASP A 278 8.97 -14.37 7.56
CA ASP A 278 8.79 -14.79 6.17
C ASP A 278 9.51 -16.13 5.89
N PRO A 279 9.29 -16.75 4.70
CA PRO A 279 9.95 -18.00 4.34
C PRO A 279 11.49 -17.93 4.31
N LEU A 280 12.10 -16.74 4.28
CA LEU A 280 13.53 -16.52 4.38
C LEU A 280 14.01 -16.35 5.83
N LYS A 281 13.15 -16.68 6.82
CA LYS A 281 13.40 -16.54 8.26
C LYS A 281 13.68 -15.09 8.68
N ARG A 282 13.09 -14.10 8.02
CA ARG A 282 13.23 -12.68 8.37
C ARG A 282 11.95 -12.19 9.04
N PRO A 283 12.03 -11.47 10.18
CA PRO A 283 10.84 -10.92 10.83
C PRO A 283 10.06 -10.00 9.89
N VAL A 284 8.73 -10.12 9.90
CA VAL A 284 7.84 -9.19 9.20
C VAL A 284 8.06 -7.76 9.71
N CYS A 285 8.04 -6.77 8.83
CA CYS A 285 8.48 -5.40 9.14
C CYS A 285 7.39 -4.49 9.71
N VAL A 286 6.41 -5.04 10.44
CA VAL A 286 5.41 -4.26 11.18
C VAL A 286 5.98 -3.72 12.50
N GLY A 287 5.49 -2.57 12.94
CA GLY A 287 6.03 -1.83 14.10
C GLY A 287 7.54 -1.57 13.98
N ASP A 288 8.23 -1.54 15.12
CA ASP A 288 9.70 -1.33 15.14
C ASP A 288 10.51 -2.58 14.76
N SER A 289 10.24 -3.14 13.58
CA SER A 289 10.91 -4.33 13.03
C SER A 289 11.82 -4.02 11.84
N ILE A 290 12.78 -4.91 11.58
CA ILE A 290 13.73 -4.86 10.45
C ILE A 290 14.00 -6.26 9.90
N LEU A 291 14.42 -6.35 8.64
CA LEU A 291 14.71 -7.63 7.98
C LEU A 291 16.08 -8.15 8.38
N THR A 292 16.09 -8.97 9.41
CA THR A 292 17.28 -9.66 9.89
C THR A 292 17.04 -11.15 9.82
N GLU A 293 17.85 -11.87 9.06
CA GLU A 293 17.74 -13.33 8.95
C GLU A 293 17.99 -13.97 10.33
N GLN A 294 17.00 -14.71 10.82
CA GLN A 294 17.06 -15.40 12.10
C GLN A 294 17.71 -16.77 11.93
N LYS A 295 19.04 -16.78 11.75
CA LYS A 295 19.81 -18.00 11.45
C LYS A 295 19.68 -19.11 12.51
N ARG A 296 19.45 -18.74 13.76
CA ARG A 296 19.27 -19.68 14.89
C ARG A 296 17.83 -20.18 15.03
N LEU A 297 16.89 -19.67 14.25
CA LEU A 297 15.50 -20.09 14.29
C LEU A 297 15.37 -21.48 13.67
N THR A 298 14.95 -22.43 14.50
CA THR A 298 14.54 -23.76 14.08
C THR A 298 13.08 -23.70 13.67
N LEU A 299 12.78 -24.14 12.45
CA LEU A 299 11.41 -24.27 12.00
C LEU A 299 10.86 -25.63 12.45
N PRO A 300 9.56 -25.73 12.79
CA PRO A 300 8.94 -27.01 13.09
C PRO A 300 9.05 -28.01 11.94
N ASP A 301 8.85 -29.29 12.25
CA ASP A 301 8.59 -30.28 11.22
C ASP A 301 7.34 -29.90 10.42
N GLY A 302 7.32 -30.25 9.14
CA GLY A 302 6.20 -29.95 8.27
C GLY A 302 4.91 -30.60 8.78
N SER A 303 3.83 -29.84 8.78
CA SER A 303 2.49 -30.32 9.12
C SER A 303 1.91 -31.29 8.07
N GLY A 304 2.48 -31.30 6.86
CA GLY A 304 1.98 -32.06 5.72
C GLY A 304 0.89 -31.32 4.92
N GLU A 305 0.37 -30.22 5.45
CA GLU A 305 -0.50 -29.28 4.73
C GLU A 305 0.32 -28.42 3.77
N LYS A 306 -0.30 -27.94 2.67
CA LYS A 306 0.37 -26.99 1.77
C LYS A 306 0.40 -25.57 2.31
N THR A 307 -0.65 -25.19 3.02
CA THR A 307 -0.86 -23.86 3.58
C THR A 307 -1.35 -24.04 5.00
N ILE A 308 -0.70 -23.35 5.93
CA ILE A 308 -0.95 -23.38 7.36
C ILE A 308 -1.43 -22.01 7.84
N VAL A 309 -2.20 -22.01 8.94
CA VAL A 309 -2.80 -20.81 9.52
C VAL A 309 -2.27 -20.61 10.93
N GLY A 310 -1.66 -19.45 11.17
CA GLY A 310 -1.31 -18.94 12.48
C GLY A 310 -2.35 -17.93 12.90
N ASP A 311 -3.41 -18.40 13.55
CA ASP A 311 -4.45 -17.53 14.10
C ASP A 311 -4.04 -17.08 15.51
N PHE A 312 -3.61 -15.82 15.59
CA PHE A 312 -3.32 -15.12 16.84
C PHE A 312 -4.20 -13.87 16.93
N SER A 313 -5.43 -13.97 16.44
CA SER A 313 -6.35 -12.83 16.32
C SER A 313 -6.67 -12.22 17.68
N GLU A 314 -6.66 -13.00 18.77
CA GLU A 314 -6.81 -12.49 20.15
C GLU A 314 -5.60 -11.65 20.59
N SER A 315 -4.42 -11.95 20.06
CA SER A 315 -3.21 -11.14 20.24
C SER A 315 -3.07 -10.02 19.21
N GLY A 316 -3.76 -10.12 18.08
CA GLY A 316 -3.78 -9.13 17.00
C GLY A 316 -2.79 -9.38 15.86
N TYR A 317 -2.46 -10.65 15.58
CA TYR A 317 -1.89 -11.09 14.30
C TYR A 317 -2.75 -12.19 13.65
N SER A 318 -2.83 -12.18 12.32
CA SER A 318 -3.43 -13.28 11.54
C SER A 318 -2.50 -13.62 10.38
N ILE A 319 -2.16 -14.90 10.24
CA ILE A 319 -1.09 -15.34 9.35
C ILE A 319 -1.55 -16.54 8.54
N VAL A 320 -1.41 -16.48 7.22
CA VAL A 320 -1.63 -17.62 6.31
C VAL A 320 -0.37 -17.79 5.49
N LYS A 321 0.33 -18.94 5.61
CA LYS A 321 1.61 -19.17 4.91
C LYS A 321 1.79 -20.59 4.44
N SER A 322 2.76 -20.82 3.55
CA SER A 322 3.23 -22.17 3.22
C SER A 322 3.80 -22.87 4.45
N ASP A 323 3.70 -24.20 4.45
CA ASP A 323 4.26 -25.04 5.50
C ASP A 323 5.79 -24.91 5.59
N TRP A 324 6.34 -25.32 6.74
CA TRP A 324 7.71 -25.00 7.17
C TRP A 324 8.83 -25.57 6.28
N GLN A 325 8.54 -26.61 5.51
CA GLN A 325 9.51 -27.40 4.74
C GLN A 325 9.50 -27.10 3.22
N GLY A 326 8.76 -26.08 2.79
CA GLY A 326 8.65 -25.69 1.39
C GLY A 326 9.87 -24.97 0.84
N ASP A 327 10.10 -25.07 -0.48
CA ASP A 327 11.06 -24.22 -1.18
C ASP A 327 10.60 -22.75 -1.09
N VAL A 328 11.52 -21.85 -0.76
CA VAL A 328 11.28 -20.41 -0.68
C VAL A 328 10.71 -19.87 -1.99
N ASP A 329 11.15 -20.39 -3.12
CA ASP A 329 10.74 -19.97 -4.47
C ASP A 329 9.29 -20.38 -4.83
N THR A 330 8.67 -21.21 -3.99
CA THR A 330 7.25 -21.63 -4.11
C THR A 330 6.43 -21.31 -2.85
N SER A 331 7.06 -20.66 -1.88
CA SER A 331 6.46 -20.31 -0.60
C SER A 331 5.67 -19.01 -0.69
N HIS A 332 4.64 -18.91 0.14
CA HIS A 332 3.76 -17.75 0.22
C HIS A 332 3.47 -17.39 1.67
N MET A 333 3.14 -16.13 1.93
CA MET A 333 2.68 -15.67 3.23
C MET A 333 1.85 -14.40 3.09
N LEU A 334 0.72 -14.35 3.79
CA LEU A 334 -0.02 -13.14 4.09
C LEU A 334 -0.01 -12.95 5.61
N PHE A 335 0.47 -11.79 6.06
CA PHE A 335 0.54 -11.41 7.48
C PHE A 335 -0.31 -10.15 7.69
N LEU A 336 -1.28 -10.18 8.61
CA LEU A 336 -2.13 -9.05 8.99
C LEU A 336 -1.87 -8.66 10.45
N THR A 337 -1.72 -7.35 10.72
CA THR A 337 -1.61 -6.80 12.08
C THR A 337 -2.84 -5.96 12.46
N GLY A 338 -3.31 -6.13 13.69
CA GLY A 338 -4.43 -5.36 14.24
C GLY A 338 -4.31 -5.13 15.74
N MET A 339 -3.10 -5.15 16.29
CA MET A 339 -2.89 -4.99 17.74
C MET A 339 -2.59 -3.55 18.16
N TYR A 340 -3.07 -3.16 19.34
CA TYR A 340 -2.65 -1.95 20.07
C TYR A 340 -2.84 -2.13 21.59
N HIS A 341 -1.75 -2.47 22.27
CA HIS A 341 -1.67 -2.69 23.73
C HIS A 341 -1.01 -1.52 24.46
N THR A 342 0.03 -0.92 23.89
CA THR A 342 0.80 0.19 24.45
C THR A 342 1.30 1.10 23.32
N LYS A 343 1.80 2.30 23.67
CA LYS A 343 2.41 3.21 22.69
C LYS A 343 3.85 2.84 22.32
N SER A 344 4.49 1.96 23.11
CA SER A 344 5.86 1.54 22.88
C SER A 344 5.92 0.77 21.57
N HIS A 345 6.82 1.18 20.66
CA HIS A 345 7.08 0.52 19.37
C HIS A 345 5.88 0.42 18.40
N LYS A 346 4.72 0.98 18.78
CA LYS A 346 3.51 1.04 17.97
C LYS A 346 3.61 2.09 16.86
N HIS A 347 3.26 1.67 15.66
CA HIS A 347 3.11 2.55 14.49
C HIS A 347 1.63 2.87 14.22
N ARG A 348 1.37 3.64 13.16
CA ARG A 348 0.01 3.90 12.64
C ARG A 348 -0.38 2.86 11.57
N ASP A 349 0.03 1.62 11.80
CA ASP A 349 -0.05 0.46 10.92
C ASP A 349 -1.25 -0.46 11.23
N CYS A 350 -2.26 0.02 11.94
CA CYS A 350 -3.42 -0.82 12.25
C CYS A 350 -4.09 -1.31 10.95
N LEU A 351 -4.40 -2.61 10.90
CA LEU A 351 -4.92 -3.32 9.73
C LEU A 351 -3.96 -3.33 8.53
N SER A 352 -2.69 -2.96 8.71
CA SER A 352 -1.62 -3.15 7.71
C SER A 352 -1.34 -4.64 7.50
N PHE A 353 -0.82 -4.98 6.33
CA PHE A 353 -0.48 -6.35 5.99
C PHE A 353 0.76 -6.42 5.10
N GLU A 354 1.43 -7.57 5.10
CA GLU A 354 2.51 -7.92 4.19
C GLU A 354 2.15 -9.15 3.35
N LEU A 355 2.59 -9.15 2.10
CA LEU A 355 2.37 -10.24 1.16
C LEU A 355 3.71 -10.71 0.58
N PHE A 356 4.06 -11.96 0.87
CA PHE A 356 5.20 -12.68 0.31
C PHE A 356 4.72 -13.75 -0.67
N ASN A 357 5.40 -13.89 -1.80
CA ASN A 357 5.13 -14.94 -2.76
C ASN A 357 6.38 -15.28 -3.59
N ASN A 358 6.66 -16.57 -3.76
CA ASN A 358 7.73 -17.11 -4.61
C ASN A 358 9.08 -16.41 -4.40
N GLY A 359 9.60 -16.40 -3.17
CA GLY A 359 10.89 -15.79 -2.86
C GLY A 359 10.89 -14.26 -2.67
N THR A 360 9.77 -13.58 -2.94
CA THR A 360 9.73 -12.11 -2.98
C THR A 360 8.64 -11.53 -2.07
N ARG A 361 8.98 -10.44 -1.36
CA ARG A 361 7.97 -9.60 -0.70
C ARG A 361 7.30 -8.72 -1.75
N LEU A 362 6.07 -9.06 -2.12
CA LEU A 362 5.29 -8.34 -3.12
C LEU A 362 4.77 -7.02 -2.57
N LEU A 363 4.16 -7.05 -1.38
CA LEU A 363 3.76 -5.87 -0.62
C LEU A 363 4.42 -5.89 0.74
N CYS A 364 4.98 -4.75 1.15
CA CYS A 364 5.78 -4.64 2.36
C CYS A 364 5.19 -3.58 3.28
N ASP A 365 5.34 -3.77 4.58
CA ASP A 365 5.32 -2.65 5.49
C ASP A 365 6.66 -1.90 5.39
N SER A 366 6.68 -0.63 5.74
CA SER A 366 7.85 0.23 5.50
C SER A 366 8.96 0.03 6.53
N GLY A 367 8.70 -0.67 7.65
CA GLY A 367 9.70 -0.92 8.69
C GLY A 367 10.03 0.31 9.55
N LYS A 368 11.02 0.17 10.43
CA LYS A 368 11.23 1.14 11.53
C LYS A 368 12.07 2.38 11.18
N TYR A 369 12.99 2.27 10.21
CA TYR A 369 14.09 3.21 9.95
C TYR A 369 15.04 3.43 11.13
N GLY A 370 14.59 3.94 12.27
CA GLY A 370 15.44 4.12 13.44
C GLY A 370 14.74 4.95 14.50
N TYR A 371 15.47 5.48 15.47
CA TYR A 371 14.90 6.26 16.59
C TYR A 371 15.22 7.75 16.52
N ARG A 372 15.93 8.19 15.48
CA ARG A 372 16.23 9.61 15.27
C ARG A 372 14.94 10.35 14.98
N SER A 373 14.64 11.38 15.77
CA SER A 373 13.48 12.24 15.52
C SER A 373 13.78 13.16 14.33
N ASP A 374 13.44 12.68 13.13
CA ASP A 374 13.58 13.39 11.87
C ASP A 374 12.34 13.18 10.97
N LYS A 375 12.34 13.80 9.77
CA LYS A 375 11.22 13.69 8.82
C LYS A 375 10.96 12.24 8.39
N TYR A 376 12.00 11.40 8.31
CA TYR A 376 11.87 10.01 7.88
C TYR A 376 11.22 9.18 8.97
N ARG A 377 11.67 9.25 10.22
CA ARG A 377 11.01 8.55 11.34
C ARG A 377 9.55 8.98 11.48
N ASN A 378 9.24 10.26 11.26
CA ASN A 378 7.85 10.73 11.26
C ASN A 378 7.02 10.08 10.15
N TYR A 379 7.58 9.88 8.95
CA TYR A 379 6.93 9.14 7.85
C TYR A 379 6.73 7.67 8.20
N PHE A 380 7.78 6.96 8.63
CA PHE A 380 7.71 5.52 8.96
C PHE A 380 6.75 5.21 10.12
N LEU A 381 6.46 6.17 11.01
CA LEU A 381 5.45 6.05 12.06
C LEU A 381 4.01 6.39 11.61
N SER A 382 3.81 6.79 10.35
CA SER A 382 2.54 7.35 9.85
C SER A 382 1.74 6.34 9.02
N HIS A 383 0.41 6.49 8.97
CA HIS A 383 -0.46 5.64 8.13
C HIS A 383 0.00 5.61 6.66
N ARG A 384 0.65 6.68 6.20
CA ARG A 384 1.16 6.85 4.84
C ARG A 384 2.23 5.85 4.45
N ALA A 385 2.92 5.24 5.43
CA ALA A 385 4.00 4.28 5.23
C ALA A 385 3.52 2.83 5.36
N HIS A 386 2.22 2.59 5.53
CA HIS A 386 1.70 1.24 5.79
C HIS A 386 0.67 0.86 4.73
N ASN A 387 0.43 -0.44 4.56
CA ASN A 387 -0.58 -0.95 3.64
C ASN A 387 -1.96 -0.85 4.31
N THR A 388 -2.43 0.37 4.63
CA THR A 388 -3.68 0.64 5.37
C THR A 388 -4.38 1.87 4.80
N VAL A 389 -5.46 2.32 5.45
CA VAL A 389 -6.19 3.53 5.07
C VAL A 389 -5.75 4.71 5.94
N GLU A 390 -5.21 5.74 5.32
CA GLU A 390 -5.03 7.06 5.93
C GLU A 390 -6.39 7.77 5.97
N ILE A 391 -6.83 8.20 7.15
CA ILE A 391 -8.13 8.87 7.34
C ILE A 391 -7.91 10.27 7.92
N GLU A 392 -8.47 11.28 7.28
CA GLU A 392 -8.35 12.68 7.69
C GLU A 392 -8.76 12.88 9.17
N GLY A 393 -7.83 13.41 9.96
CA GLY A 393 -8.06 13.72 11.37
C GLY A 393 -8.18 12.50 12.28
N PHE A 394 -7.72 11.32 11.83
CA PHE A 394 -7.62 10.12 12.66
C PHE A 394 -6.17 9.83 13.05
N ASP A 395 -5.94 9.55 14.33
CA ASP A 395 -4.64 9.12 14.83
C ASP A 395 -4.84 7.99 15.85
N ILE A 396 -4.51 6.76 15.45
CA ILE A 396 -4.68 5.56 16.29
C ILE A 396 -3.87 5.63 17.59
N ILE A 397 -2.78 6.39 17.64
CA ILE A 397 -1.96 6.49 18.87
C ILE A 397 -2.64 7.41 19.92
N LYS A 398 -3.62 8.23 19.50
CA LYS A 398 -4.36 9.13 20.41
C LYS A 398 -5.54 8.45 21.10
N ILE A 399 -5.99 7.30 20.62
CA ILE A 399 -7.06 6.53 21.27
C ILE A 399 -6.49 5.63 22.38
N LYS A 400 -7.38 5.11 23.24
CA LYS A 400 -7.00 4.12 24.25
C LYS A 400 -6.61 2.80 23.56
N PRO A 401 -5.59 2.09 24.07
CA PRO A 401 -5.27 0.73 23.63
C PRO A 401 -6.52 -0.16 23.62
N TYR A 402 -6.73 -0.88 22.53
CA TYR A 402 -7.90 -1.75 22.32
C TYR A 402 -7.54 -3.24 22.28
N GLN A 403 -6.27 -3.58 22.56
CA GLN A 403 -5.71 -4.92 22.48
C GLN A 403 -5.65 -5.42 21.04
N THR A 404 -6.75 -5.93 20.50
CA THR A 404 -6.85 -6.44 19.12
C THR A 404 -8.12 -5.93 18.46
N CYS A 405 -8.08 -5.75 17.14
CA CYS A 405 -9.24 -5.49 16.30
C CYS A 405 -9.48 -6.59 15.26
N LEU A 406 -8.83 -7.75 15.39
CA LEU A 406 -8.91 -8.84 14.41
C LEU A 406 -9.97 -9.88 14.79
N ASN A 407 -10.41 -10.62 13.78
CA ASN A 407 -11.24 -11.81 13.92
C ASN A 407 -10.43 -13.06 13.55
N ALA A 408 -10.92 -14.22 13.99
CA ALA A 408 -10.35 -15.52 13.64
C ALA A 408 -10.32 -15.72 12.12
N VAL A 409 -9.27 -16.39 11.64
CA VAL A 409 -9.11 -16.69 10.21
C VAL A 409 -10.09 -17.78 9.82
N VAL A 410 -10.87 -17.54 8.77
CA VAL A 410 -11.84 -18.51 8.26
C VAL A 410 -11.59 -18.79 6.79
N LYS A 411 -12.16 -19.87 6.28
CA LYS A 411 -12.22 -20.15 4.85
C LYS A 411 -13.61 -19.87 4.32
N ASP A 412 -13.70 -19.33 3.11
CA ASP A 412 -14.97 -19.22 2.40
C ASP A 412 -15.35 -20.55 1.70
N LYS A 413 -16.49 -20.54 1.00
CA LYS A 413 -17.01 -21.69 0.25
C LYS A 413 -16.11 -22.16 -0.91
N ASN A 414 -15.17 -21.32 -1.33
CA ASN A 414 -14.24 -21.55 -2.44
C ASN A 414 -12.82 -21.86 -1.94
N ASP A 415 -12.65 -22.16 -0.65
CA ASP A 415 -11.38 -22.44 0.01
C ASP A 415 -10.40 -21.25 0.02
N ASN A 416 -10.89 -20.02 -0.16
CA ASN A 416 -10.07 -18.82 0.05
C ASN A 416 -10.01 -18.49 1.54
N TYR A 417 -8.88 -17.98 1.99
CA TYR A 417 -8.68 -17.55 3.38
C TYR A 417 -9.19 -16.13 3.57
N ILE A 418 -9.91 -15.90 4.66
CA ILE A 418 -10.48 -14.60 5.03
C ILE A 418 -9.80 -14.14 6.32
N LEU A 419 -9.06 -13.03 6.22
CA LEU A 419 -8.49 -12.34 7.37
C LEU A 419 -9.21 -10.99 7.49
N GLU A 420 -9.81 -10.69 8.63
CA GLU A 420 -10.57 -9.44 8.79
C GLU A 420 -10.33 -8.77 10.14
N GLY A 421 -10.60 -7.47 10.19
CA GLY A 421 -10.55 -6.71 11.43
C GLY A 421 -11.26 -5.38 11.33
N LYS A 422 -11.74 -4.88 12.48
CA LYS A 422 -12.65 -3.74 12.55
C LYS A 422 -12.29 -2.76 13.66
N LEU A 423 -12.11 -1.51 13.27
CA LEU A 423 -12.14 -0.35 14.16
C LEU A 423 -13.55 0.24 14.15
N ASP A 424 -14.23 0.27 15.29
CA ASP A 424 -15.61 0.78 15.43
C ASP A 424 -15.66 1.92 16.45
N TYR A 425 -15.18 3.11 16.05
CA TYR A 425 -15.27 4.31 16.88
C TYR A 425 -16.49 5.15 16.47
N PRO A 426 -17.09 5.91 17.41
CA PRO A 426 -18.29 6.69 17.11
C PRO A 426 -18.18 7.62 15.89
N ALA A 427 -17.00 8.20 15.66
CA ALA A 427 -16.76 9.11 14.53
C ALA A 427 -16.22 8.42 13.27
N ILE A 428 -15.58 7.26 13.42
CA ILE A 428 -14.79 6.59 12.39
C ILE A 428 -14.94 5.09 12.56
N LYS A 429 -15.45 4.44 11.51
CA LYS A 429 -15.49 3.00 11.38
C LYS A 429 -14.67 2.60 10.17
N HIS A 430 -13.78 1.64 10.38
CA HIS A 430 -12.95 1.04 9.34
C HIS A 430 -12.98 -0.47 9.54
N HIS A 431 -13.58 -1.18 8.60
CA HIS A 431 -13.60 -2.64 8.58
C HIS A 431 -12.85 -3.09 7.34
N ARG A 432 -11.75 -3.83 7.56
CA ARG A 432 -10.96 -4.43 6.49
C ARG A 432 -11.22 -5.92 6.40
N LYS A 433 -11.39 -6.39 5.17
CA LYS A 433 -11.44 -7.81 4.82
C LYS A 433 -10.42 -8.11 3.73
N LEU A 434 -9.56 -9.09 3.99
CA LEU A 434 -8.58 -9.64 3.07
C LEU A 434 -9.05 -11.03 2.64
N ILE A 435 -9.40 -11.18 1.36
CA ILE A 435 -9.75 -12.49 0.78
C ILE A 435 -8.56 -12.96 -0.03
N TYR A 436 -7.91 -14.00 0.46
CA TYR A 436 -6.62 -14.46 0.01
C TYR A 436 -6.70 -15.85 -0.60
N LYS A 437 -6.30 -15.94 -1.87
CA LYS A 437 -6.03 -17.21 -2.53
C LYS A 437 -4.52 -17.37 -2.68
N PRO A 438 -3.89 -18.24 -1.87
CA PRO A 438 -2.46 -18.48 -1.91
C PRO A 438 -1.92 -18.68 -3.32
N ASN A 439 -0.75 -18.11 -3.62
CA ASN A 439 -0.09 -18.12 -4.93
C ASN A 439 -0.83 -17.45 -6.10
N ASN A 440 -2.04 -16.94 -5.88
CA ASN A 440 -2.89 -16.49 -6.97
C ASN A 440 -3.20 -14.98 -6.91
N TRP A 441 -4.00 -14.57 -5.92
CA TRP A 441 -4.53 -13.22 -5.81
C TRP A 441 -4.99 -12.88 -4.38
N LEU A 442 -5.10 -11.58 -4.09
CA LEU A 442 -5.58 -11.00 -2.84
C LEU A 442 -6.57 -9.87 -3.12
N LEU A 443 -7.82 -10.01 -2.66
CA LEU A 443 -8.81 -8.94 -2.67
C LEU A 443 -8.81 -8.22 -1.32
N VAL A 444 -8.61 -6.91 -1.36
CA VAL A 444 -8.62 -6.01 -0.20
C VAL A 444 -9.90 -5.20 -0.22
N GLU A 445 -10.74 -5.36 0.79
CA GLU A 445 -11.96 -4.59 0.96
C GLU A 445 -11.88 -3.72 2.21
N ASP A 446 -11.99 -2.40 2.05
CA ASP A 446 -12.08 -1.44 3.15
C ASP A 446 -13.46 -0.80 3.17
N ASN A 447 -14.29 -1.23 4.12
CA ASN A 447 -15.57 -0.59 4.42
C ASN A 447 -15.35 0.57 5.40
N LEU A 448 -15.49 1.79 4.89
CA LEU A 448 -15.29 3.04 5.61
C LEU A 448 -16.63 3.69 5.89
N GLN A 449 -16.87 4.07 7.15
CA GLN A 449 -18.05 4.85 7.54
C GLN A 449 -17.65 5.91 8.56
N PHE A 450 -18.06 7.16 8.31
CA PHE A 450 -17.70 8.31 9.11
C PHE A 450 -18.94 9.09 9.54
N ALA A 451 -18.89 9.71 10.72
CA ALA A 451 -20.00 10.55 11.20
C ALA A 451 -20.22 11.80 10.33
N ARG A 452 -19.14 12.31 9.72
CA ARG A 452 -19.12 13.40 8.73
C ARG A 452 -18.24 13.00 7.56
N GLY A 453 -18.43 13.63 6.39
CA GLY A 453 -17.54 13.41 5.24
C GLY A 453 -16.07 13.67 5.62
N ARG A 454 -15.17 12.77 5.20
CA ARG A 454 -13.73 12.85 5.43
C ARG A 454 -12.98 12.41 4.19
N SER A 455 -11.81 13.01 4.01
CA SER A 455 -10.84 12.52 3.03
C SER A 455 -10.18 11.25 3.55
N PHE A 456 -9.92 10.30 2.68
CA PHE A 456 -9.19 9.07 3.00
C PHE A 456 -8.26 8.68 1.84
N THR A 457 -7.27 7.85 2.11
CA THR A 457 -6.43 7.23 1.07
C THR A 457 -6.05 5.80 1.47
N GLN A 458 -6.40 4.83 0.64
CA GLN A 458 -5.92 3.44 0.78
C GLN A 458 -4.53 3.34 0.15
N TRP A 459 -3.53 3.00 0.95
CA TRP A 459 -2.13 2.92 0.54
C TRP A 459 -1.67 1.47 0.32
N PHE A 460 -0.81 1.25 -0.67
CA PHE A 460 -0.07 0.01 -0.90
C PHE A 460 1.39 0.31 -1.26
N HIS A 461 2.32 -0.43 -0.66
CA HIS A 461 3.76 -0.28 -0.85
C HIS A 461 4.32 -1.59 -1.42
N LEU A 462 4.88 -1.53 -2.63
CA LEU A 462 5.50 -2.70 -3.25
C LEU A 462 6.91 -2.92 -2.71
N GLY A 463 7.36 -4.18 -2.77
CA GLY A 463 8.75 -4.51 -2.48
C GLY A 463 9.76 -3.71 -3.31
N ILE A 464 11.00 -3.65 -2.82
CA ILE A 464 12.09 -2.95 -3.50
C ILE A 464 12.37 -3.65 -4.84
N GLY A 465 12.60 -2.85 -5.90
CA GLY A 465 12.99 -3.35 -7.21
C GLY A 465 11.85 -3.69 -8.17
N PHE A 466 10.61 -3.35 -7.83
CA PHE A 466 9.49 -3.36 -8.79
C PHE A 466 9.46 -2.09 -9.63
N GLU A 467 9.30 -2.26 -10.95
CA GLU A 467 9.23 -1.19 -11.94
C GLU A 467 7.85 -1.16 -12.60
N LEU A 468 7.32 0.04 -12.83
CA LEU A 468 6.00 0.23 -13.45
C LEU A 468 6.07 -0.09 -14.95
N VAL A 469 5.23 -1.01 -15.41
CA VAL A 469 5.12 -1.41 -16.83
C VAL A 469 3.87 -0.80 -17.47
N ILE A 470 2.73 -0.84 -16.76
CA ILE A 470 1.46 -0.34 -17.26
C ILE A 470 0.73 0.39 -16.15
N TYR A 471 0.15 1.55 -16.46
CA TYR A 471 -0.82 2.22 -15.63
C TYR A 471 -2.01 2.70 -16.48
N LYS A 472 -3.25 2.46 -16.02
CA LYS A 472 -4.48 2.97 -16.64
C LYS A 472 -5.66 2.86 -15.65
N ASN A 473 -6.37 3.96 -15.37
CA ASN A 473 -7.66 3.95 -14.64
C ASN A 473 -7.65 3.11 -13.35
N GLY A 474 -6.69 3.37 -12.46
CA GLY A 474 -6.54 2.65 -11.19
C GLY A 474 -6.00 1.22 -11.31
N TYR A 475 -5.66 0.75 -12.52
CA TYR A 475 -4.87 -0.46 -12.76
C TYR A 475 -3.40 -0.11 -12.90
N TYR A 476 -2.56 -0.87 -12.22
CA TYR A 476 -1.11 -0.81 -12.27
C TYR A 476 -0.55 -2.21 -12.48
N LYS A 477 0.49 -2.32 -13.31
CA LYS A 477 1.26 -3.54 -13.50
C LYS A 477 2.73 -3.24 -13.28
N PHE A 478 3.37 -4.03 -12.44
CA PHE A 478 4.78 -3.94 -12.14
C PHE A 478 5.49 -5.25 -12.44
N ILE A 479 6.78 -5.14 -12.73
CA ILE A 479 7.67 -6.27 -12.90
C ILE A 479 8.95 -6.03 -12.09
N ASN A 480 9.52 -7.07 -11.51
CA ASN A 480 10.84 -6.99 -10.89
C ASN A 480 11.93 -7.64 -11.77
N LYS A 481 13.19 -7.56 -11.32
CA LYS A 481 14.34 -8.15 -12.03
C LYS A 481 14.26 -9.67 -12.21
N SER A 482 13.47 -10.35 -11.39
CA SER A 482 13.21 -11.80 -11.48
C SER A 482 12.03 -12.14 -12.39
N ASN A 483 11.54 -11.18 -13.20
CA ASN A 483 10.36 -11.29 -14.06
C ASN A 483 9.05 -11.63 -13.33
N GLN A 484 8.99 -11.42 -12.02
CA GLN A 484 7.75 -11.59 -11.29
C GLN A 484 6.86 -10.38 -11.51
N VAL A 485 5.60 -10.65 -11.81
CA VAL A 485 4.59 -9.64 -12.10
C VAL A 485 3.68 -9.48 -10.91
N ILE A 486 3.38 -8.23 -10.57
CA ILE A 486 2.27 -7.87 -9.68
C ILE A 486 1.37 -6.85 -10.38
N GLU A 487 0.07 -7.09 -10.33
CA GLU A 487 -0.95 -6.20 -10.87
C GLU A 487 -1.85 -5.74 -9.73
N VAL A 488 -1.97 -4.43 -9.53
CA VAL A 488 -2.81 -3.80 -8.50
C VAL A 488 -3.90 -3.03 -9.21
N GLU A 489 -5.16 -3.35 -8.93
CA GLU A 489 -6.30 -2.69 -9.54
C GLU A 489 -7.32 -2.28 -8.48
N CYS A 490 -7.53 -0.96 -8.35
CA CYS A 490 -8.69 -0.46 -7.64
C CYS A 490 -9.93 -0.64 -8.51
N LEU A 491 -10.94 -1.31 -7.96
CA LEU A 491 -12.19 -1.56 -8.66
C LEU A 491 -13.06 -0.30 -8.65
N ASN A 492 -12.98 0.53 -7.60
CA ASN A 492 -13.63 1.85 -7.50
C ASN A 492 -12.98 2.87 -8.46
N LYS A 493 -13.53 3.01 -9.67
CA LYS A 493 -12.96 3.87 -10.72
C LYS A 493 -13.15 5.37 -10.47
N GLU A 494 -14.01 5.73 -9.51
CA GLU A 494 -14.27 7.09 -9.06
C GLU A 494 -13.18 7.66 -8.14
N LEU A 495 -12.33 6.80 -7.57
CA LEU A 495 -11.27 7.24 -6.65
C LEU A 495 -10.09 7.86 -7.40
N GLU A 496 -9.53 8.92 -6.82
CA GLU A 496 -8.32 9.54 -7.31
C GLU A 496 -7.13 8.62 -7.06
N THR A 497 -6.27 8.47 -8.06
CA THR A 497 -5.12 7.56 -7.98
C THR A 497 -3.83 8.36 -7.78
N THR A 498 -3.05 7.99 -6.78
CA THR A 498 -1.72 8.57 -6.52
C THR A 498 -0.65 7.51 -6.75
N PHE A 499 0.47 7.91 -7.34
CA PHE A 499 1.65 7.07 -7.51
C PHE A 499 2.89 7.83 -7.03
N SER A 500 3.74 7.17 -6.23
CA SER A 500 5.01 7.72 -5.76
C SER A 500 6.13 6.69 -5.87
N PHE A 501 7.35 7.19 -6.11
CA PHE A 501 8.59 6.42 -6.03
C PHE A 501 9.64 7.22 -5.25
N GLY A 502 9.61 7.12 -3.92
CA GLY A 502 10.50 7.85 -3.02
C GLY A 502 10.51 9.37 -3.23
N ASP A 503 9.33 9.98 -3.12
CA ASP A 503 9.13 11.43 -3.16
C ASP A 503 9.36 12.03 -1.77
N GLU A 504 10.47 12.73 -1.59
CA GLU A 504 10.81 13.37 -0.32
C GLU A 504 10.01 14.63 -0.03
N SER A 505 9.38 15.25 -1.04
CA SER A 505 8.54 16.44 -0.82
C SER A 505 7.19 16.04 -0.26
N ALA A 506 6.59 14.98 -0.82
CA ALA A 506 5.33 14.42 -0.35
C ALA A 506 5.52 13.47 0.85
N MET A 507 6.78 13.12 1.17
CA MET A 507 7.17 12.06 2.09
C MET A 507 6.35 10.79 1.82
N GLN A 508 6.59 10.15 0.67
CA GLN A 508 5.87 8.94 0.26
C GLN A 508 6.74 8.02 -0.62
N GLY A 509 6.62 6.71 -0.43
CA GLY A 509 7.30 5.68 -1.22
C GLY A 509 8.70 5.34 -0.70
N PHE A 510 8.85 5.05 0.59
CA PHE A 510 10.12 4.63 1.17
C PHE A 510 9.95 3.35 2.00
N ILE A 511 10.91 2.43 1.90
CA ILE A 511 10.97 1.21 2.72
C ILE A 511 12.32 1.20 3.45
N SER A 512 12.30 0.82 4.72
CA SER A 512 13.47 0.65 5.57
C SER A 512 13.62 -0.81 5.98
N GLU A 513 14.56 -1.51 5.35
CA GLU A 513 14.91 -2.88 5.73
C GLU A 513 15.95 -2.97 6.85
N LYS A 514 16.68 -1.87 7.13
CA LYS A 514 17.81 -1.80 8.06
C LYS A 514 17.81 -0.51 8.85
N ASP A 515 18.45 -0.54 10.03
CA ASP A 515 18.64 0.64 10.87
C ASP A 515 19.35 1.78 10.12
N TYR A 516 18.74 2.96 10.19
CA TYR A 516 19.14 4.24 9.58
C TYR A 516 19.34 4.20 8.06
N MET A 517 18.78 3.19 7.40
CA MET A 517 18.81 3.05 5.95
C MET A 517 17.39 2.96 5.40
N TYR A 518 17.15 3.58 4.26
CA TYR A 518 15.90 3.42 3.52
C TYR A 518 16.18 3.44 2.03
N GLU A 519 15.29 2.81 1.27
CA GLU A 519 15.32 2.77 -0.17
C GLU A 519 14.01 3.33 -0.72
N LYS A 520 14.08 3.87 -1.95
CA LYS A 520 12.89 4.29 -2.66
C LYS A 520 12.10 3.06 -3.09
N ALA A 521 10.81 3.08 -2.81
CA ALA A 521 9.89 2.03 -3.17
C ALA A 521 8.66 2.63 -3.84
N VAL A 522 7.91 1.79 -4.54
CA VAL A 522 6.65 2.21 -5.13
C VAL A 522 5.58 2.28 -4.04
N ALA A 523 4.87 3.40 -3.97
CA ALA A 523 3.64 3.54 -3.21
C ALA A 523 2.47 3.94 -4.14
N ILE A 524 1.34 3.27 -3.97
CA ILE A 524 0.10 3.51 -4.71
C ILE A 524 -0.97 3.94 -3.72
N GLY A 525 -1.69 5.02 -4.02
CA GLY A 525 -2.78 5.54 -3.22
C GLY A 525 -4.10 5.56 -3.99
N PHE A 526 -5.19 5.18 -3.35
CA PHE A 526 -6.56 5.38 -3.85
C PHE A 526 -7.32 6.28 -2.88
N SER A 527 -7.59 7.51 -3.32
CA SER A 527 -8.06 8.61 -2.50
C SER A 527 -9.50 8.99 -2.82
N GLY A 528 -10.25 9.41 -1.80
CA GLY A 528 -11.61 9.90 -1.97
C GLY A 528 -12.06 10.75 -0.80
N ASN A 529 -13.21 11.41 -0.96
CA ASN A 529 -13.90 12.11 0.12
C ASN A 529 -15.35 11.63 0.18
N ALA A 530 -15.72 10.99 1.29
CA ALA A 530 -17.05 10.43 1.44
C ALA A 530 -17.46 10.39 2.92
N LYS A 531 -18.76 10.21 3.18
CA LYS A 531 -19.26 9.84 4.50
C LYS A 531 -19.26 8.32 4.71
N ALA A 532 -19.43 7.56 3.63
CA ALA A 532 -19.26 6.12 3.62
C ALA A 532 -18.72 5.70 2.25
N CYS A 533 -17.83 4.72 2.22
CA CYS A 533 -17.25 4.18 0.99
C CYS A 533 -16.86 2.71 1.24
N ASN A 534 -16.98 1.87 0.22
CA ASN A 534 -16.41 0.53 0.23
C ASN A 534 -15.34 0.47 -0.86
N VAL A 535 -14.07 0.50 -0.45
CA VAL A 535 -12.93 0.49 -1.37
C VAL A 535 -12.51 -0.95 -1.61
N GLN A 536 -12.57 -1.40 -2.86
CA GLN A 536 -12.16 -2.75 -3.26
C GLN A 536 -10.95 -2.66 -4.18
N THR A 537 -9.85 -3.31 -3.79
CA THR A 537 -8.63 -3.37 -4.57
C THR A 537 -8.17 -4.81 -4.71
N ILE A 538 -7.97 -5.26 -5.95
CA ILE A 538 -7.45 -6.60 -6.25
C ILE A 538 -5.95 -6.53 -6.55
N ILE A 539 -5.20 -7.44 -5.95
CA ILE A 539 -3.78 -7.66 -6.17
C ILE A 539 -3.60 -9.04 -6.81
N ARG A 540 -3.07 -9.10 -8.03
CA ARG A 540 -2.81 -10.34 -8.78
C ARG A 540 -1.32 -10.51 -8.98
N TYR A 541 -0.82 -11.72 -8.87
CA TYR A 541 0.59 -12.04 -9.08
C TYR A 541 0.78 -13.43 -9.71
N SER A 542 -0.25 -13.87 -10.43
CA SER A 542 -0.29 -15.08 -11.24
C SER A 542 -1.19 -14.87 -12.45
N ASN A 543 -1.16 -15.81 -13.41
CA ASN A 543 -2.06 -15.82 -14.56
C ASN A 543 -3.44 -16.45 -14.25
N ASP A 544 -3.73 -16.73 -12.98
CA ASP A 544 -4.99 -17.35 -12.57
C ASP A 544 -6.20 -16.43 -12.81
N THR A 545 -7.26 -16.99 -13.38
CA THR A 545 -8.50 -16.26 -13.69
C THR A 545 -9.62 -16.51 -12.67
N SER A 546 -9.41 -17.36 -11.66
CA SER A 546 -10.47 -17.76 -10.70
C SER A 546 -11.01 -16.60 -9.87
N PHE A 547 -10.27 -15.49 -9.77
CA PHE A 547 -10.78 -14.24 -9.19
C PHE A 547 -12.05 -13.73 -9.89
N LYS A 548 -12.14 -13.84 -11.23
CA LYS A 548 -13.33 -13.39 -11.97
C LYS A 548 -14.56 -14.19 -11.58
N GLU A 549 -14.38 -15.49 -11.39
CA GLU A 549 -15.43 -16.41 -10.94
C GLU A 549 -15.80 -16.13 -9.48
N TYR A 550 -14.81 -15.84 -8.63
CA TYR A 550 -15.02 -15.47 -7.22
C TYR A 550 -15.85 -14.18 -7.10
N LEU A 551 -15.49 -13.12 -7.84
CA LEU A 551 -16.29 -11.90 -7.89
C LEU A 551 -17.72 -12.16 -8.41
N ALA A 552 -17.89 -13.08 -9.36
CA ALA A 552 -19.20 -13.41 -9.90
C ALA A 552 -20.07 -14.25 -8.94
N THR A 553 -19.46 -15.00 -8.02
CA THR A 553 -20.15 -15.98 -7.15
C THR A 553 -20.38 -15.53 -5.71
N ASP A 554 -19.63 -14.55 -5.18
CA ASP A 554 -19.68 -14.22 -3.74
C ASP A 554 -20.36 -12.88 -3.38
N ARG A 555 -20.61 -11.99 -4.35
CA ARG A 555 -21.51 -10.82 -4.21
C ARG A 555 -22.08 -10.54 -5.62
N GLY A 556 -23.27 -9.97 -5.82
CA GLY A 556 -23.77 -8.79 -5.13
C GLY A 556 -22.86 -7.55 -5.28
N ALA A 557 -21.64 -7.72 -5.83
CA ALA A 557 -20.68 -6.69 -6.14
C ALA A 557 -20.86 -6.46 -7.63
N GLY A 558 -21.47 -5.33 -7.94
CA GLY A 558 -21.72 -4.93 -9.32
C GLY A 558 -20.44 -5.09 -10.14
N GLN A 559 -20.62 -5.52 -11.39
CA GLN A 559 -19.80 -5.05 -12.48
C GLN A 559 -19.42 -3.59 -12.22
N ILE A 560 -18.17 -3.30 -11.84
CA ILE A 560 -17.68 -1.92 -11.83
C ILE A 560 -17.28 -1.55 -13.26
N VAL A 561 -18.29 -1.54 -14.12
CA VAL A 561 -18.61 -0.34 -14.87
C VAL A 561 -19.50 0.44 -13.92
N SER A 562 -18.93 1.45 -13.27
CA SER A 562 -19.49 2.15 -12.10
C SER A 562 -21.00 2.38 -12.21
N ASP A 563 -21.74 2.04 -11.15
CA ASP A 563 -23.14 2.45 -11.01
C ASP A 563 -23.31 3.99 -11.08
N GLU A 564 -22.22 4.77 -10.92
CA GLU A 564 -22.18 6.22 -11.18
C GLU A 564 -22.08 6.60 -12.67
N LEU A 565 -21.28 5.92 -13.50
CA LEU A 565 -21.35 6.04 -14.97
C LEU A 565 -22.70 5.50 -15.49
N LYS A 566 -23.19 4.37 -14.96
CA LYS A 566 -24.53 3.87 -15.28
C LYS A 566 -25.63 4.81 -14.79
N SER A 567 -25.43 5.57 -13.71
CA SER A 567 -26.39 6.56 -13.18
C SER A 567 -26.31 7.90 -13.93
N SER A 568 -25.12 8.36 -14.30
CA SER A 568 -24.91 9.57 -15.11
C SER A 568 -25.43 9.39 -16.53
N LEU A 569 -25.23 8.21 -17.13
CA LEU A 569 -25.79 7.82 -18.42
C LEU A 569 -27.30 7.57 -18.39
N LYS A 570 -27.93 7.48 -17.19
CA LYS A 570 -29.38 7.37 -17.01
C LYS A 570 -30.07 8.73 -16.85
N GLN A 571 -29.35 9.82 -16.60
CA GLN A 571 -29.97 11.14 -16.47
C GLN A 571 -30.52 11.64 -17.81
N PRO A 572 -31.66 12.33 -17.81
CA PRO A 572 -32.22 12.91 -19.03
C PRO A 572 -31.27 13.98 -19.60
N VAL A 573 -30.66 13.68 -20.74
CA VAL A 573 -29.68 14.56 -21.41
C VAL A 573 -30.37 15.77 -22.05
N LEU A 574 -31.60 15.59 -22.55
CA LEU A 574 -32.46 16.66 -23.06
C LEU A 574 -33.73 16.77 -22.20
N LYS A 575 -34.10 18.01 -21.86
CA LYS A 575 -35.32 18.32 -21.10
C LYS A 575 -36.55 17.78 -21.83
N ASN A 576 -37.43 17.08 -21.11
CA ASN A 576 -38.68 16.50 -21.62
C ASN A 576 -38.53 15.39 -22.68
N ILE A 577 -37.34 14.81 -22.88
CA ILE A 577 -37.13 13.65 -23.74
C ILE A 577 -36.67 12.47 -22.85
N LYS A 578 -37.29 11.29 -23.02
CA LYS A 578 -36.96 10.11 -22.22
C LYS A 578 -35.58 9.57 -22.61
N ASN A 579 -34.81 9.20 -21.59
CA ASN A 579 -33.49 8.59 -21.77
C ASN A 579 -33.54 7.07 -21.54
N PHE A 580 -32.86 6.31 -22.39
CA PHE A 580 -32.74 4.85 -22.31
C PHE A 580 -31.27 4.45 -22.22
N PHE A 581 -30.97 3.36 -21.53
CA PHE A 581 -29.62 2.86 -21.35
C PHE A 581 -29.49 1.39 -21.78
N PHE A 582 -28.46 1.08 -22.57
CA PHE A 582 -28.17 -0.28 -23.04
C PHE A 582 -26.70 -0.65 -22.75
N GLU A 583 -26.48 -1.81 -22.13
CA GLU A 583 -25.14 -2.25 -21.71
C GLU A 583 -24.33 -2.95 -22.84
N ASN A 584 -24.90 -3.07 -24.04
CA ASN A 584 -24.27 -3.72 -25.19
C ASN A 584 -24.92 -3.29 -26.51
N GLU A 585 -24.52 -3.94 -27.60
CA GLU A 585 -25.04 -3.75 -28.97
C GLU A 585 -26.54 -4.10 -29.14
N ASN A 586 -27.25 -4.55 -28.11
CA ASN A 586 -28.70 -4.78 -28.18
C ASN A 586 -29.48 -3.47 -27.97
N ILE A 587 -29.21 -2.49 -28.82
CA ILE A 587 -29.83 -1.17 -28.79
C ILE A 587 -31.28 -1.28 -29.27
N SER A 588 -32.23 -0.79 -28.46
CA SER A 588 -33.64 -0.72 -28.84
C SER A 588 -34.10 0.73 -28.97
N ILE A 589 -34.51 1.13 -30.17
CA ILE A 589 -34.99 2.49 -30.45
C ILE A 589 -36.50 2.55 -30.19
N PRO A 590 -36.95 3.27 -29.15
CA PRO A 590 -38.37 3.43 -28.86
C PRO A 590 -39.06 4.27 -29.94
N GLN A 591 -40.36 4.11 -30.09
CA GLN A 591 -41.17 4.95 -30.97
C GLN A 591 -41.14 6.42 -30.50
N GLY A 592 -40.90 7.36 -31.43
CA GLY A 592 -40.85 8.80 -31.13
C GLY A 592 -39.46 9.28 -30.72
N LYS A 593 -39.40 10.43 -30.03
CA LYS A 593 -38.16 11.09 -29.62
C LYS A 593 -37.60 10.45 -28.34
N SER A 594 -36.31 10.13 -28.34
CA SER A 594 -35.60 9.62 -27.15
C SER A 594 -34.13 10.03 -27.15
N THR A 595 -33.51 10.06 -25.97
CA THR A 595 -32.05 10.04 -25.84
C THR A 595 -31.65 8.64 -25.42
N ILE A 596 -30.50 8.19 -25.89
CA ILE A 596 -30.00 6.84 -25.64
C ILE A 596 -28.54 6.96 -25.27
N SER A 597 -28.17 6.28 -24.19
CA SER A 597 -26.79 6.05 -23.80
C SER A 597 -26.50 4.55 -23.90
N CYS A 598 -25.41 4.17 -24.54
CA CYS A 598 -25.00 2.76 -24.60
C CYS A 598 -23.50 2.60 -24.45
N LEU A 599 -23.08 1.39 -24.11
CA LEU A 599 -21.69 1.00 -24.06
C LEU A 599 -21.42 -0.01 -25.19
N VAL A 600 -20.54 0.34 -26.13
CA VAL A 600 -20.15 -0.54 -27.24
C VAL A 600 -18.63 -0.64 -27.27
N ASP A 601 -18.09 -1.85 -27.07
CA ASP A 601 -16.65 -2.10 -26.88
C ASP A 601 -15.99 -1.12 -25.88
N ASP A 602 -16.60 -0.92 -24.72
CA ASP A 602 -16.17 0.02 -23.68
C ASP A 602 -16.17 1.51 -24.08
N VAL A 603 -16.80 1.88 -25.20
CA VAL A 603 -17.02 3.29 -25.59
C VAL A 603 -18.41 3.74 -25.14
N PRO A 604 -18.53 4.76 -24.27
CA PRO A 604 -19.82 5.33 -23.89
C PRO A 604 -20.35 6.19 -25.03
N LEU A 605 -21.28 5.66 -25.82
CA LEU A 605 -21.93 6.40 -26.90
C LEU A 605 -23.23 6.99 -26.41
N GLN A 606 -23.45 8.28 -26.66
CA GLN A 606 -24.72 8.94 -26.40
C GLN A 606 -25.27 9.54 -27.67
N PHE A 607 -26.56 9.37 -27.89
CA PHE A 607 -27.24 9.91 -29.06
C PHE A 607 -28.70 10.25 -28.80
N TYR A 608 -29.18 11.25 -29.52
CA TYR A 608 -30.60 11.48 -29.73
C TYR A 608 -31.12 10.55 -30.83
N SER A 609 -32.35 10.09 -30.70
CA SER A 609 -33.07 9.41 -31.79
C SER A 609 -34.52 9.88 -31.93
N GLU A 610 -35.01 9.89 -33.16
CA GLU A 610 -36.44 10.01 -33.47
C GLU A 610 -36.87 8.86 -34.38
N ARG A 611 -37.60 7.90 -33.81
CA ARG A 611 -38.22 6.82 -34.57
C ARG A 611 -39.57 7.26 -35.11
N LYS A 612 -39.68 7.42 -36.44
CA LYS A 612 -40.94 7.64 -37.17
C LYS A 612 -41.81 6.39 -37.19
N LYS A 613 -43.13 6.55 -37.38
CA LYS A 613 -44.09 5.41 -37.38
C LYS A 613 -43.96 4.53 -38.62
N LYS A 614 -43.62 5.14 -39.75
CA LYS A 614 -43.47 4.51 -41.06
C LYS A 614 -42.30 5.19 -41.77
N ALA A 615 -41.11 4.65 -41.60
CA ALA A 615 -39.92 5.02 -42.35
C ALA A 615 -39.16 3.74 -42.70
N ASP A 616 -38.49 3.73 -43.84
CA ASP A 616 -37.72 2.61 -44.40
C ASP A 616 -36.24 2.99 -44.60
N SER A 617 -35.85 4.13 -44.02
CA SER A 617 -34.53 4.74 -44.12
C SER A 617 -34.09 5.35 -42.78
N LEU A 618 -32.78 5.51 -42.60
CA LEU A 618 -32.17 6.04 -41.38
C LEU A 618 -31.09 7.08 -41.71
N LEU A 619 -31.17 8.25 -41.09
CA LEU A 619 -30.14 9.28 -41.13
C LEU A 619 -29.35 9.30 -39.80
N ILE A 620 -28.05 9.09 -39.90
CA ILE A 620 -27.07 9.26 -38.82
C ILE A 620 -26.42 10.63 -38.97
N MET A 621 -26.46 11.44 -37.92
CA MET A 621 -25.81 12.75 -37.86
C MET A 621 -24.64 12.71 -36.87
N LEU A 622 -23.48 13.18 -37.32
CA LEU A 622 -22.25 13.23 -36.55
C LEU A 622 -21.84 14.69 -36.28
N PRO A 623 -21.44 15.01 -35.04
CA PRO A 623 -21.26 16.39 -34.58
C PRO A 623 -19.96 17.00 -35.10
N GLY A 624 -19.97 18.33 -35.28
CA GLY A 624 -18.77 19.13 -35.50
C GLY A 624 -18.08 19.49 -34.19
N ALA A 625 -17.49 20.68 -34.12
CA ALA A 625 -16.97 21.22 -32.86
C ALA A 625 -18.12 21.53 -31.89
N THR A 626 -17.98 21.09 -30.64
CA THR A 626 -18.95 21.28 -29.55
C THR A 626 -18.73 22.62 -28.87
N ASN A 627 -19.83 23.36 -28.64
CA ASN A 627 -19.79 24.54 -27.80
C ASN A 627 -19.82 24.13 -26.32
N ARG A 628 -18.67 24.19 -25.65
CA ARG A 628 -18.49 23.81 -24.25
C ARG A 628 -19.40 24.55 -23.27
N ALA A 629 -19.90 25.74 -23.62
CA ALA A 629 -20.88 26.45 -22.79
C ALA A 629 -22.22 25.70 -22.67
N LYS A 630 -22.53 24.77 -23.58
CA LYS A 630 -23.73 23.92 -23.55
C LYS A 630 -23.53 22.59 -22.81
N GLY A 631 -22.33 22.34 -22.28
CA GLY A 631 -21.92 21.06 -21.68
C GLY A 631 -21.03 20.24 -22.61
N TYR A 632 -20.68 19.02 -22.16
CA TYR A 632 -19.83 18.09 -22.91
C TYR A 632 -20.63 17.13 -23.81
N VAL A 633 -21.96 17.04 -23.64
CA VAL A 633 -22.86 16.25 -24.49
C VAL A 633 -23.68 17.20 -25.38
N ASP A 634 -23.44 17.17 -26.69
CA ASP A 634 -24.11 18.03 -27.67
C ASP A 634 -24.62 17.20 -28.85
N PHE A 635 -25.92 16.92 -28.87
CA PHE A 635 -26.59 16.25 -30.01
C PHE A 635 -26.84 17.26 -31.12
N GLN A 636 -25.80 17.61 -31.87
CA GLN A 636 -25.91 18.64 -32.90
C GLN A 636 -26.96 18.27 -33.95
N ARG A 637 -27.77 19.27 -34.34
CA ARG A 637 -28.81 19.14 -35.37
C ARG A 637 -29.96 18.19 -35.02
N HIS A 638 -30.07 17.70 -33.79
CA HIS A 638 -31.14 16.78 -33.40
C HIS A 638 -32.54 17.33 -33.66
N SER A 639 -32.74 18.65 -33.54
CA SER A 639 -34.04 19.31 -33.80
C SER A 639 -34.47 19.28 -35.27
N TRP A 640 -33.55 18.98 -36.20
CA TRP A 640 -33.87 18.86 -37.62
C TRP A 640 -34.68 17.62 -37.93
N SER A 641 -34.75 16.67 -37.00
CA SER A 641 -35.56 15.46 -37.14
C SER A 641 -37.03 15.75 -37.40
N GLU A 642 -37.53 16.95 -37.06
CA GLU A 642 -38.90 17.38 -37.34
C GLU A 642 -39.18 17.62 -38.84
N ASP A 643 -38.17 18.00 -39.61
CA ASP A 643 -38.30 18.29 -41.05
C ASP A 643 -37.85 17.14 -41.95
N ILE A 644 -37.52 16.00 -41.34
CA ILE A 644 -36.94 14.81 -41.97
C ILE A 644 -37.94 13.67 -41.80
N ASN A 645 -38.23 12.97 -42.90
CA ASN A 645 -39.23 11.91 -43.00
C ASN A 645 -38.67 10.51 -42.70
N CYS A 646 -37.36 10.36 -42.53
CA CYS A 646 -36.72 9.11 -42.13
C CYS A 646 -36.53 8.98 -40.61
N HIS A 647 -36.06 7.82 -40.15
CA HIS A 647 -35.51 7.69 -38.80
C HIS A 647 -34.29 8.59 -38.65
N VAL A 648 -34.12 9.25 -37.51
CA VAL A 648 -32.98 10.14 -37.27
C VAL A 648 -32.25 9.73 -36.01
N VAL A 649 -30.93 9.69 -36.07
CA VAL A 649 -30.04 9.53 -34.92
C VAL A 649 -28.96 10.61 -34.97
N SER A 650 -28.73 11.32 -33.87
CA SER A 650 -27.67 12.31 -33.75
C SER A 650 -26.76 11.96 -32.58
N PHE A 651 -25.51 11.60 -32.87
CA PHE A 651 -24.52 11.24 -31.86
C PHE A 651 -23.86 12.49 -31.26
N SER A 652 -23.36 12.31 -30.04
CA SER A 652 -22.34 13.18 -29.44
C SER A 652 -20.96 12.52 -29.54
N ASP A 653 -19.89 13.31 -29.50
CA ASP A 653 -18.52 12.80 -29.57
C ASP A 653 -18.04 12.34 -28.18
N PRO A 654 -17.80 11.03 -27.96
CA PRO A 654 -17.40 10.49 -26.65
C PRO A 654 -15.98 10.90 -26.24
N THR A 655 -15.19 11.47 -27.16
CA THR A 655 -13.88 12.06 -26.84
C THR A 655 -14.03 13.30 -25.96
N ILE A 656 -15.14 14.03 -26.10
CA ILE A 656 -15.45 15.23 -25.32
C ILE A 656 -16.17 14.79 -24.04
N SER A 657 -15.50 14.92 -22.90
CA SER A 657 -16.04 14.50 -21.61
C SER A 657 -15.88 15.60 -20.55
N SER A 658 -16.45 15.37 -19.37
CA SER A 658 -16.22 16.21 -18.19
C SER A 658 -14.76 16.19 -17.69
N GLU A 659 -13.93 15.26 -18.16
CA GLU A 659 -12.54 15.10 -17.73
C GLU A 659 -11.55 15.94 -18.54
N ASN A 660 -12.01 16.62 -19.60
CA ASN A 660 -11.15 17.38 -20.51
C ASN A 660 -11.82 18.67 -20.97
N GLU A 661 -11.04 19.59 -21.56
CA GLU A 661 -11.52 20.86 -22.12
C GLU A 661 -11.58 20.87 -23.66
N LEU A 662 -11.66 19.70 -24.28
CA LEU A 662 -11.73 19.60 -25.75
C LEU A 662 -13.06 20.13 -26.25
N SER A 663 -13.01 21.05 -27.22
CA SER A 663 -14.18 21.46 -28.00
C SER A 663 -14.35 20.64 -29.28
N ILE A 664 -13.40 19.78 -29.63
CA ILE A 664 -13.41 18.96 -30.85
C ILE A 664 -12.60 17.68 -30.61
N GLY A 665 -13.16 16.52 -30.96
CA GLY A 665 -12.61 15.22 -30.58
C GLY A 665 -12.42 14.22 -31.72
N TRP A 666 -13.12 14.39 -32.85
CA TRP A 666 -13.10 13.49 -34.03
C TRP A 666 -13.33 12.01 -33.70
N PHE A 667 -14.06 11.71 -32.63
CA PHE A 667 -14.30 10.33 -32.16
C PHE A 667 -12.99 9.55 -31.96
N GLN A 668 -11.95 10.21 -31.44
CA GLN A 668 -10.65 9.58 -31.15
C GLN A 668 -10.66 8.84 -29.80
N TYR A 669 -11.52 9.26 -28.87
CA TYR A 669 -11.74 8.69 -27.55
C TYR A 669 -10.44 8.44 -26.77
N LYS A 670 -9.94 7.19 -26.74
CA LYS A 670 -8.74 6.77 -26.00
C LYS A 670 -7.91 5.78 -26.83
N GLU A 671 -6.60 5.79 -26.64
CA GLU A 671 -5.60 5.04 -27.42
C GLU A 671 -5.97 3.57 -27.67
N LYS A 672 -6.31 2.85 -26.61
CA LYS A 672 -6.51 1.39 -26.64
C LYS A 672 -7.85 0.97 -27.28
N VAL A 673 -8.75 1.91 -27.58
CA VAL A 673 -10.10 1.61 -28.08
C VAL A 673 -10.31 2.32 -29.42
N ASN A 674 -10.77 1.59 -30.42
CA ASN A 674 -11.11 2.19 -31.71
C ASN A 674 -12.56 2.64 -31.71
N CYS A 675 -12.79 3.89 -31.30
CA CYS A 675 -14.13 4.45 -31.18
C CYS A 675 -14.91 4.51 -32.51
N ILE A 676 -14.22 4.63 -33.64
CA ILE A 676 -14.87 4.57 -34.96
C ILE A 676 -15.44 3.17 -35.23
N ALA A 677 -14.69 2.12 -34.87
CA ALA A 677 -15.18 0.75 -34.96
C ALA A 677 -16.40 0.53 -34.05
N SER A 678 -16.34 0.98 -32.79
CA SER A 678 -17.48 0.91 -31.85
C SER A 678 -18.72 1.66 -32.37
N LEU A 679 -18.52 2.86 -32.93
CA LEU A 679 -19.59 3.63 -33.56
C LEU A 679 -20.21 2.89 -34.75
N SER A 680 -19.40 2.23 -35.58
CA SER A 680 -19.89 1.43 -36.72
C SER A 680 -20.77 0.25 -36.30
N LYS A 681 -20.41 -0.41 -35.19
CA LYS A 681 -21.22 -1.50 -34.62
C LYS A 681 -22.52 -0.97 -34.04
N ALA A 682 -22.48 0.18 -33.36
CA ALA A 682 -23.68 0.84 -32.85
C ALA A 682 -24.65 1.21 -33.99
N ILE A 683 -24.15 1.79 -35.09
CA ILE A 683 -24.98 2.11 -36.26
C ILE A 683 -25.61 0.85 -36.87
N THR A 684 -24.82 -0.23 -37.02
CA THR A 684 -25.33 -1.53 -37.51
C THR A 684 -26.43 -2.09 -36.61
N ALA A 685 -26.23 -2.04 -35.30
CA ALA A 685 -27.23 -2.47 -34.32
C ALA A 685 -28.52 -1.66 -34.38
N ILE A 686 -28.41 -0.33 -34.52
CA ILE A 686 -29.54 0.58 -34.67
C ILE A 686 -30.31 0.27 -35.95
N ALA A 687 -29.63 0.14 -37.09
CA ALA A 687 -30.26 -0.19 -38.37
C ALA A 687 -31.00 -1.53 -38.29
N LYS A 688 -30.36 -2.55 -37.71
CA LYS A 688 -30.98 -3.87 -37.47
C LYS A 688 -32.21 -3.77 -36.57
N ASN A 689 -32.17 -2.99 -35.49
CA ASN A 689 -33.32 -2.79 -34.60
C ASN A 689 -34.51 -2.10 -35.30
N LEU A 690 -34.21 -1.16 -36.20
CA LEU A 690 -35.20 -0.46 -37.00
C LEU A 690 -35.64 -1.24 -38.24
N ASN A 691 -35.06 -2.43 -38.49
CA ASN A 691 -35.27 -3.24 -39.69
C ASN A 691 -34.97 -2.47 -40.98
N ILE A 692 -33.86 -1.70 -40.97
CA ILE A 692 -33.36 -0.92 -42.10
C ILE A 692 -32.12 -1.61 -42.66
N ASP A 693 -32.12 -1.84 -43.97
CA ASP A 693 -30.95 -2.33 -44.72
C ASP A 693 -29.86 -1.25 -44.74
N GLN A 694 -28.57 -1.63 -44.67
CA GLN A 694 -27.46 -0.67 -44.61
C GLN A 694 -27.43 0.28 -45.82
N LYS A 695 -27.86 -0.18 -47.01
CA LYS A 695 -28.00 0.67 -48.20
C LYS A 695 -29.00 1.82 -48.05
N ASN A 696 -29.94 1.67 -47.10
CA ASN A 696 -30.95 2.68 -46.75
C ASN A 696 -30.54 3.50 -45.52
N VAL A 697 -29.26 3.50 -45.17
CA VAL A 697 -28.68 4.37 -44.13
C VAL A 697 -27.91 5.50 -44.81
N CYS A 698 -28.05 6.73 -44.32
CA CYS A 698 -27.23 7.87 -44.70
C CYS A 698 -26.43 8.36 -43.48
N ILE A 699 -25.11 8.54 -43.63
CA ILE A 699 -24.22 9.09 -42.60
C ILE A 699 -23.82 10.51 -43.01
N PHE A 700 -24.20 11.48 -42.19
CA PHE A 700 -24.05 12.89 -42.46
C PHE A 700 -23.21 13.59 -41.38
N GLY A 701 -22.31 14.47 -41.80
CA GLY A 701 -21.58 15.34 -40.88
C GLY A 701 -20.88 16.50 -41.60
N SER A 702 -20.59 17.56 -40.84
CA SER A 702 -19.82 18.73 -41.32
C SER A 702 -18.54 18.90 -40.53
N SER A 703 -17.47 19.41 -41.14
CA SER A 703 -16.19 19.67 -40.46
C SER A 703 -15.68 18.40 -39.77
N ALA A 704 -15.64 18.36 -38.43
CA ALA A 704 -15.18 17.20 -37.68
C ALA A 704 -16.12 16.01 -37.84
N GLY A 705 -17.43 16.27 -37.88
CA GLY A 705 -18.43 15.27 -38.18
C GLY A 705 -18.28 14.74 -39.60
N GLY A 706 -17.82 15.56 -40.54
CA GLY A 706 -17.51 15.13 -41.91
C GLY A 706 -16.34 14.15 -41.96
N PHE A 707 -15.29 14.39 -41.16
CA PHE A 707 -14.20 13.41 -40.97
C PHE A 707 -14.75 12.11 -40.37
N THR A 708 -15.53 12.18 -39.29
CA THR A 708 -16.09 10.99 -38.63
C THR A 708 -17.01 10.22 -39.58
N SER A 709 -17.83 10.90 -40.39
CA SER A 709 -18.70 10.28 -41.41
C SER A 709 -17.89 9.45 -42.40
N LEU A 710 -16.83 10.03 -42.97
CA LEU A 710 -15.94 9.33 -43.89
C LEU A 710 -15.18 8.21 -43.20
N LYS A 711 -14.73 8.41 -41.96
CA LYS A 711 -13.94 7.43 -41.22
C LYS A 711 -14.75 6.21 -40.80
N VAL A 712 -16.00 6.39 -40.37
CA VAL A 712 -16.95 5.28 -40.10
C VAL A 712 -17.26 4.50 -41.38
N SER A 713 -17.32 5.19 -42.52
CA SER A 713 -17.60 4.59 -43.81
C SER A 713 -16.54 3.60 -44.31
N GLU A 714 -15.33 3.64 -43.72
CA GLU A 714 -14.29 2.63 -43.90
C GLU A 714 -14.65 1.26 -43.27
N TYR A 715 -15.63 1.22 -42.37
CA TYR A 715 -16.14 0.02 -41.71
C TYR A 715 -17.54 -0.39 -42.20
N LEU A 716 -18.30 0.56 -42.76
CA LEU A 716 -19.66 0.36 -43.29
C LEU A 716 -19.69 0.76 -44.77
N PRO A 717 -19.46 -0.17 -45.72
CA PRO A 717 -19.32 0.18 -47.14
C PRO A 717 -20.64 0.56 -47.84
N GLU A 718 -21.79 0.16 -47.29
CA GLU A 718 -23.11 0.28 -47.94
C GLU A 718 -23.92 1.56 -47.66
N PRO A 719 -23.79 2.27 -46.53
CA PRO A 719 -24.52 3.52 -46.32
C PRO A 719 -24.11 4.63 -47.30
N THR A 720 -25.03 5.53 -47.67
CA THR A 720 -24.68 6.78 -48.34
C THR A 720 -23.94 7.70 -47.36
N VAL A 721 -22.90 8.41 -47.80
CA VAL A 721 -22.14 9.33 -46.92
C VAL A 721 -22.16 10.73 -47.48
N ILE A 722 -22.44 11.73 -46.62
CA ILE A 722 -22.39 13.15 -46.96
C ILE A 722 -21.49 13.87 -45.95
N ALA A 723 -20.35 14.38 -46.43
CA ALA A 723 -19.37 15.08 -45.62
C ALA A 723 -19.16 16.51 -46.13
N ILE A 724 -19.61 17.52 -45.37
CA ILE A 724 -19.47 18.94 -45.73
C ILE A 724 -18.20 19.53 -45.12
N ASN A 725 -17.35 20.17 -45.93
CA ASN A 725 -16.08 20.80 -45.54
C ASN A 725 -15.23 19.93 -44.56
N PRO A 726 -14.98 18.64 -44.84
CA PRO A 726 -14.41 17.72 -43.85
C PRO A 726 -12.92 17.95 -43.58
N GLN A 727 -12.48 17.73 -42.34
CA GLN A 727 -11.05 17.65 -42.03
C GLN A 727 -10.47 16.27 -42.37
N LEU A 728 -10.10 16.01 -43.62
CA LEU A 728 -9.62 14.70 -44.09
C LEU A 728 -8.33 14.16 -43.42
N TYR A 729 -7.52 15.03 -42.81
CA TYR A 729 -6.25 14.70 -42.15
C TYR A 729 -6.15 15.55 -40.88
N LEU A 730 -6.31 14.96 -39.71
CA LEU A 730 -6.46 15.72 -38.46
C LEU A 730 -5.21 16.55 -38.13
N ASN A 731 -4.02 16.06 -38.46
CA ASN A 731 -2.76 16.77 -38.27
C ASN A 731 -2.58 17.98 -39.20
N LEU A 732 -3.35 18.08 -40.29
CA LEU A 732 -3.35 19.23 -41.19
C LEU A 732 -4.39 20.29 -40.82
N TYR A 733 -5.18 20.06 -39.77
CA TYR A 733 -6.10 21.05 -39.23
C TYR A 733 -5.34 22.11 -38.40
N THR A 734 -5.94 22.64 -37.34
CA THR A 734 -5.34 23.59 -36.41
C THR A 734 -4.52 22.84 -35.37
N ARG A 735 -3.24 23.21 -35.27
CA ARG A 735 -2.24 22.50 -34.46
C ARG A 735 -2.66 22.34 -33.01
N SER A 736 -3.16 23.40 -32.37
CA SER A 736 -3.60 23.37 -30.97
C SER A 736 -4.72 22.36 -30.73
N HIS A 737 -5.73 22.29 -31.61
CA HIS A 737 -6.81 21.30 -31.46
C HIS A 737 -6.32 19.87 -31.68
N PHE A 738 -5.43 19.66 -32.65
CA PHE A 738 -4.83 18.36 -32.88
C PHE A 738 -3.98 17.89 -31.69
N GLU A 739 -3.09 18.75 -31.18
CA GLU A 739 -2.24 18.44 -30.02
C GLU A 739 -3.05 18.22 -28.75
N SER A 740 -4.08 19.03 -28.48
CA SER A 740 -4.96 18.81 -27.33
C SER A 740 -5.66 17.47 -27.41
N MET A 741 -6.15 17.08 -28.60
CA MET A 741 -6.72 15.75 -28.81
C MET A 741 -5.65 14.66 -28.63
N VAL A 742 -4.44 14.82 -29.17
CA VAL A 742 -3.36 13.83 -29.03
C VAL A 742 -2.92 13.67 -27.57
N ASN A 743 -2.84 14.76 -26.82
CA ASN A 743 -2.53 14.71 -25.39
C ASN A 743 -3.59 13.95 -24.60
N TYR A 744 -4.88 14.15 -24.90
CA TYR A 744 -5.97 13.48 -24.21
C TYR A 744 -6.21 12.03 -24.64
N SER A 745 -6.30 11.79 -25.95
CA SER A 745 -6.65 10.49 -26.52
C SER A 745 -5.46 9.55 -26.62
N TYR A 746 -4.25 10.08 -26.81
CA TYR A 746 -3.04 9.31 -27.13
C TYR A 746 -1.87 9.59 -26.18
N ASN A 747 -2.10 10.30 -25.07
CA ASN A 747 -1.08 10.64 -24.06
C ASN A 747 0.16 11.34 -24.66
N GLY A 748 -0.02 12.17 -25.69
CA GLY A 748 1.05 12.96 -26.30
C GLY A 748 1.95 12.19 -27.28
N LYS A 749 1.60 10.95 -27.66
CA LYS A 749 2.38 10.15 -28.61
C LYS A 749 2.46 10.81 -29.99
N ASP A 750 3.62 10.68 -30.65
CA ASP A 750 3.79 11.09 -32.04
C ASP A 750 3.11 10.08 -32.99
N ILE A 751 1.82 10.32 -33.24
CA ILE A 751 1.00 9.54 -34.16
C ILE A 751 0.98 10.12 -35.59
N GLU A 752 1.76 11.17 -35.86
CA GLU A 752 1.84 11.79 -37.18
C GLU A 752 2.72 10.99 -38.14
N SER A 753 3.64 10.20 -37.61
CA SER A 753 4.45 9.27 -38.41
C SER A 753 3.58 8.25 -39.12
N LYS A 754 3.73 8.14 -40.45
CA LYS A 754 3.02 7.14 -41.28
C LYS A 754 3.32 5.69 -40.89
N THR A 755 4.44 5.44 -40.21
CA THR A 755 4.82 4.09 -39.74
C THR A 755 4.18 3.74 -38.39
N HIS A 756 3.57 4.71 -37.70
CA HIS A 756 2.95 4.50 -36.41
C HIS A 756 1.61 3.75 -36.57
N PRO A 757 1.33 2.68 -35.80
CA PRO A 757 0.10 1.88 -35.95
C PRO A 757 -1.21 2.68 -35.81
N LEU A 758 -1.18 3.78 -35.04
CA LEU A 758 -2.35 4.65 -34.82
C LEU A 758 -2.50 5.76 -35.89
N HIS A 759 -1.56 5.90 -36.83
CA HIS A 759 -1.62 6.94 -37.86
C HIS A 759 -2.90 6.84 -38.70
N GLU A 760 -3.35 5.61 -38.97
CA GLU A 760 -4.59 5.39 -39.71
C GLU A 760 -5.81 6.03 -39.06
N ARG A 761 -5.79 6.34 -37.75
CA ARG A 761 -6.93 6.94 -37.04
C ARG A 761 -7.10 8.43 -37.30
N ILE A 762 -6.08 9.10 -37.84
CA ILE A 762 -6.06 10.55 -38.05
C ILE A 762 -6.13 10.97 -39.53
N SER A 763 -6.28 10.01 -40.45
CA SER A 763 -6.39 10.26 -41.90
C SER A 763 -7.48 9.39 -42.54
N ILE A 764 -8.16 9.92 -43.55
CA ILE A 764 -9.08 9.12 -44.37
C ILE A 764 -8.29 8.26 -45.37
N SER A 765 -8.64 6.98 -45.48
CA SER A 765 -8.01 6.05 -46.44
C SER A 765 -8.69 6.12 -47.80
N SER A 766 -7.99 6.66 -48.82
CA SER A 766 -8.51 6.71 -50.20
C SER A 766 -8.86 5.32 -50.73
N GLU A 767 -8.03 4.32 -50.46
CA GLU A 767 -8.24 2.92 -50.86
C GLU A 767 -9.53 2.33 -50.28
N LYS A 768 -9.82 2.56 -49.00
CA LYS A 768 -11.07 2.08 -48.41
C LYS A 768 -12.28 2.83 -48.95
N ILE A 769 -12.15 4.12 -49.30
CA ILE A 769 -13.23 4.87 -49.93
C ILE A 769 -13.55 4.34 -51.33
N LYS A 770 -12.55 3.89 -52.11
CA LYS A 770 -12.77 3.23 -53.42
C LYS A 770 -13.55 1.93 -53.31
N GLN A 771 -13.36 1.18 -52.22
CA GLN A 771 -13.95 -0.13 -52.00
C GLN A 771 -15.42 -0.08 -51.53
N ARG A 772 -15.98 1.12 -51.34
CA ARG A 772 -17.36 1.31 -50.89
C ARG A 772 -18.33 0.93 -52.00
N SER A 773 -19.46 0.33 -51.61
CA SER A 773 -20.49 -0.15 -52.53
C SER A 773 -21.60 0.86 -52.80
N ASN A 774 -21.61 2.00 -52.10
CA ASN A 774 -22.60 3.06 -52.25
C ASN A 774 -21.95 4.46 -52.27
N HIS A 775 -22.75 5.47 -52.58
CA HIS A 775 -22.34 6.83 -52.88
C HIS A 775 -21.66 7.52 -51.69
N THR A 776 -20.55 8.20 -51.97
CA THR A 776 -19.84 9.06 -51.02
C THR A 776 -19.76 10.47 -51.57
N TYR A 777 -20.23 11.45 -50.81
CA TYR A 777 -20.24 12.86 -51.18
C TYR A 777 -19.29 13.65 -50.27
N ILE A 778 -18.27 14.25 -50.85
CA ILE A 778 -17.49 15.30 -50.19
C ILE A 778 -17.92 16.63 -50.78
N VAL A 779 -18.63 17.43 -49.98
CA VAL A 779 -19.17 18.73 -50.39
C VAL A 779 -18.27 19.80 -49.82
N GLN A 780 -17.59 20.57 -50.67
CA GLN A 780 -16.55 21.51 -50.26
C GLN A 780 -16.82 22.90 -50.81
N ASN A 781 -16.80 23.88 -49.93
CA ASN A 781 -16.77 25.29 -50.32
C ASN A 781 -15.39 25.62 -50.89
N SER A 782 -15.34 26.13 -52.12
CA SER A 782 -14.10 26.59 -52.76
C SER A 782 -13.51 27.84 -52.10
N ASP A 783 -14.32 28.65 -51.41
CA ASP A 783 -13.85 29.83 -50.65
C ASP A 783 -13.31 29.46 -49.25
N ASP A 784 -13.44 28.22 -48.80
CA ASP A 784 -12.67 27.66 -47.68
C ASP A 784 -11.27 27.23 -48.16
N VAL A 785 -10.49 28.21 -48.61
CA VAL A 785 -9.18 28.01 -49.27
C VAL A 785 -8.28 27.10 -48.43
N ARG A 786 -8.29 27.24 -47.11
CA ARG A 786 -7.44 26.43 -46.22
C ARG A 786 -7.78 24.95 -46.30
N HIS A 787 -9.05 24.55 -46.17
CA HIS A 787 -9.41 23.13 -46.20
C HIS A 787 -9.45 22.59 -47.63
N TYR A 788 -9.86 23.42 -48.60
CA TYR A 788 -9.82 23.07 -50.02
C TYR A 788 -8.40 22.70 -50.47
N GLU A 789 -7.40 23.52 -50.17
CA GLU A 789 -6.00 23.25 -50.55
C GLU A 789 -5.35 22.16 -49.70
N ARG A 790 -5.48 22.21 -48.36
CA ARG A 790 -4.72 21.33 -47.45
C ARG A 790 -5.33 19.94 -47.30
N HIS A 791 -6.64 19.81 -47.47
CA HIS A 791 -7.35 18.55 -47.29
C HIS A 791 -7.86 18.00 -48.63
N LEU A 792 -8.78 18.70 -49.30
CA LEU A 792 -9.47 18.13 -50.46
C LEU A 792 -8.54 17.87 -51.64
N LYS A 793 -7.78 18.87 -52.09
CA LYS A 793 -6.85 18.70 -53.23
C LYS A 793 -5.83 17.59 -52.96
N ARG A 794 -5.32 17.51 -51.73
CA ARG A 794 -4.42 16.44 -51.31
C ARG A 794 -5.09 15.06 -51.41
N PHE A 795 -6.31 14.93 -50.91
CA PHE A 795 -7.05 13.67 -50.97
C PHE A 795 -7.38 13.25 -52.42
N ILE A 796 -7.76 14.20 -53.29
CA ILE A 796 -7.98 13.93 -54.72
C ILE A 796 -6.71 13.38 -55.38
N ASN A 797 -5.56 13.97 -55.08
CA ASN A 797 -4.26 13.48 -55.58
C ASN A 797 -3.92 12.08 -55.06
N GLU A 798 -4.31 11.75 -53.82
CA GLU A 798 -4.12 10.40 -53.22
C GLU A 798 -5.19 9.38 -53.69
N TYR A 799 -6.32 9.83 -54.25
CA TYR A 799 -7.39 8.96 -54.74
C TYR A 799 -7.10 8.44 -56.16
N SER A 800 -6.77 9.31 -57.12
CA SER A 800 -6.37 8.98 -58.50
C SER A 800 -7.05 7.70 -59.07
N ASP A 801 -8.36 7.79 -59.33
CA ASP A 801 -9.23 6.71 -59.84
C ASP A 801 -10.20 7.29 -60.90
N GLU A 802 -10.61 6.47 -61.88
CA GLU A 802 -11.54 6.85 -62.95
C GLU A 802 -12.98 7.08 -62.44
N ASN A 803 -13.33 6.59 -61.25
CA ASN A 803 -14.66 6.73 -60.63
C ASN A 803 -14.82 7.99 -59.76
N LEU A 804 -13.88 8.94 -59.86
CA LEU A 804 -13.99 10.25 -59.20
C LEU A 804 -14.89 11.19 -60.02
N ASN A 805 -16.00 11.62 -59.44
CA ASN A 805 -16.96 12.51 -60.11
C ASN A 805 -16.91 13.92 -59.52
N LEU A 806 -16.43 14.88 -60.30
CA LEU A 806 -16.35 16.29 -59.91
C LEU A 806 -17.60 17.04 -60.37
N ASN A 807 -18.31 17.65 -59.42
CA ASN A 807 -19.51 18.44 -59.63
C ASN A 807 -19.25 19.87 -59.14
N GLU A 808 -19.05 20.83 -60.04
CA GLU A 808 -19.07 22.25 -59.70
C GLU A 808 -20.51 22.75 -59.86
N VAL A 809 -21.12 23.21 -58.77
CA VAL A 809 -22.56 23.50 -58.73
C VAL A 809 -22.86 24.88 -58.16
N ASN A 810 -23.87 25.54 -58.73
CA ASN A 810 -24.43 26.78 -58.18
C ASN A 810 -25.64 26.51 -57.27
N ASN A 811 -26.28 25.35 -57.40
CA ASN A 811 -27.38 24.88 -56.57
C ASN A 811 -27.35 23.35 -56.45
N TRP A 812 -27.95 22.79 -55.41
CA TRP A 812 -27.87 21.35 -55.12
C TRP A 812 -28.52 20.46 -56.20
N HIS A 813 -29.44 21.00 -56.99
CA HIS A 813 -30.11 20.26 -58.06
C HIS A 813 -29.23 19.98 -59.28
N GLU A 814 -28.06 20.63 -59.39
CA GLU A 814 -27.08 20.39 -60.45
C GLU A 814 -26.17 19.17 -60.18
N ILE A 815 -26.22 18.60 -58.97
CA ILE A 815 -25.38 17.46 -58.60
C ILE A 815 -25.76 16.23 -59.44
N LYS A 816 -24.80 15.71 -60.20
CA LYS A 816 -24.93 14.45 -60.94
C LYS A 816 -24.44 13.32 -60.04
N SER A 817 -25.39 12.56 -59.49
CA SER A 817 -25.12 11.36 -58.69
C SER A 817 -24.60 10.24 -59.57
N THR A 818 -23.42 9.74 -59.23
CA THR A 818 -22.74 8.62 -59.89
C THR A 818 -22.19 7.68 -58.84
N ASP A 819 -22.09 6.39 -59.16
CA ASP A 819 -21.55 5.38 -58.25
C ASP A 819 -20.12 5.77 -57.81
N GLY A 820 -19.79 5.53 -56.54
CA GLY A 820 -18.47 5.85 -55.98
C GLY A 820 -18.38 7.24 -55.33
N LEU A 821 -17.24 7.93 -55.55
CA LEU A 821 -16.90 9.19 -54.89
C LEU A 821 -17.34 10.41 -55.73
N ASN A 822 -18.17 11.25 -55.13
CA ASN A 822 -18.71 12.48 -55.70
C ASN A 822 -18.12 13.67 -54.94
N ILE A 823 -17.30 14.47 -55.60
CA ILE A 823 -16.79 15.74 -55.07
C ILE A 823 -17.72 16.85 -55.56
N VAL A 824 -18.38 17.54 -54.64
CA VAL A 824 -19.28 18.64 -54.95
C VAL A 824 -18.62 19.94 -54.50
N ILE A 825 -18.25 20.79 -55.45
CA ILE A 825 -17.68 22.11 -55.19
C ILE A 825 -18.76 23.15 -55.35
N TYR A 826 -18.97 23.95 -54.31
CA TYR A 826 -19.81 25.14 -54.37
C TYR A 826 -18.97 26.36 -53.96
N LYS A 827 -19.55 27.54 -54.13
CA LYS A 827 -18.88 28.80 -53.81
C LYS A 827 -19.77 29.66 -52.92
N ASP A 828 -19.29 29.94 -51.71
CA ASP A 828 -19.94 30.85 -50.78
C ASP A 828 -18.88 31.61 -49.96
N PRO A 829 -18.56 32.86 -50.33
CA PRO A 829 -17.50 33.61 -49.67
C PRO A 829 -17.88 34.04 -48.25
N GLU A 830 -19.16 34.11 -47.90
CA GLU A 830 -19.62 34.53 -46.57
C GLU A 830 -19.49 33.38 -45.57
N LEU A 831 -19.86 32.16 -45.95
CA LEU A 831 -19.77 30.99 -45.08
C LEU A 831 -18.32 30.56 -44.82
N SER A 832 -17.44 30.69 -45.81
CA SER A 832 -16.07 30.17 -45.76
C SER A 832 -16.07 28.70 -45.28
N HIS A 833 -15.45 28.39 -44.14
CA HIS A 833 -15.45 27.03 -43.57
C HIS A 833 -16.81 26.57 -43.01
N SER A 834 -17.68 27.50 -42.61
CA SER A 834 -18.96 27.16 -42.00
C SER A 834 -19.81 26.35 -42.97
N PRO A 835 -20.54 25.32 -42.49
CA PRO A 835 -21.47 24.60 -43.35
C PRO A 835 -22.65 25.52 -43.76
N PRO A 836 -23.36 25.18 -44.85
CA PRO A 836 -24.59 25.87 -45.23
C PRO A 836 -25.60 25.93 -44.07
N ASN A 837 -26.52 26.88 -44.16
CA ASN A 837 -27.57 27.02 -43.15
C ASN A 837 -28.49 25.77 -43.11
N ARG A 838 -29.41 25.71 -42.15
CA ARG A 838 -30.34 24.57 -41.98
C ARG A 838 -31.14 24.27 -43.24
N SER A 839 -31.67 25.29 -43.92
CA SER A 839 -32.53 25.11 -45.09
C SER A 839 -31.75 24.44 -46.22
N ASP A 840 -30.60 25.01 -46.56
CA ASP A 840 -29.77 24.54 -47.67
C ASP A 840 -29.19 23.15 -47.37
N THR A 841 -28.81 22.90 -46.12
CA THR A 841 -28.31 21.57 -45.71
C THR A 841 -29.40 20.51 -45.80
N LEU A 842 -30.63 20.82 -45.39
CA LEU A 842 -31.75 19.89 -45.51
C LEU A 842 -32.13 19.63 -46.96
N GLU A 843 -32.09 20.64 -47.82
CA GLU A 843 -32.30 20.49 -49.26
C GLU A 843 -31.26 19.55 -49.88
N LEU A 844 -29.97 19.75 -49.56
CA LEU A 844 -28.89 18.87 -49.99
C LEU A 844 -29.08 17.42 -49.52
N ILE A 845 -29.39 17.21 -48.23
CA ILE A 845 -29.63 15.87 -47.68
C ILE A 845 -30.81 15.21 -48.39
N LYS A 846 -31.93 15.92 -48.61
CA LYS A 846 -33.11 15.39 -49.31
C LYS A 846 -32.85 15.11 -50.78
N PHE A 847 -31.99 15.90 -51.42
CA PHE A 847 -31.61 15.69 -52.81
C PHE A 847 -30.77 14.41 -52.97
N ILE A 848 -29.74 14.25 -52.14
CA ILE A 848 -28.82 13.11 -52.20
C ILE A 848 -29.48 11.85 -51.64
N PHE A 849 -30.13 11.95 -50.49
CA PHE A 849 -30.81 10.87 -49.80
C PHE A 849 -32.32 11.08 -49.97
N LYS A 850 -32.87 10.67 -51.12
CA LYS A 850 -34.27 10.91 -51.51
C LYS A 850 -35.32 10.42 -50.51
N ASN A 851 -34.93 9.52 -49.60
CA ASN A 851 -35.77 8.99 -48.54
C ASN A 851 -35.64 9.78 -47.21
N ALA A 852 -34.96 10.94 -47.21
CA ALA A 852 -34.78 11.84 -46.06
C ALA A 852 -35.99 12.75 -45.81
#